data_AF-A0AAX2ISF6-F1
#
_entry.id   AF-A0AAX2ISF6-F1
#
_cell.length_a   1.000
_cell.length_b   1.000
_cell.length_c   1.000
_cell.angle_alpha   90.00
_cell.angle_beta   90.00
_cell.angle_gamma   90.00
#
_symmetry.space_group_name_H-M   'P 1'
#
loop_
_entity.id
_entity.type
_entity.pdbx_description
1 polymer ?
#
loop_
_entity_poly.entity_id
_entity_poly.type
_entity_poly.pdbx_seq_one_letter_code
_entity_poly.pdbx_strand_id
1 'polypeptide(L)'
;MIIHELFNWIHNDSATLHLRDQTIERELIEQEELQAKQTNRVLLGKVRLLKYSGTSSTEAIKELDQHCLFMDYLQLYKQEFVKDEKNTVFLIALKSLLSQSYEEQLRLMPKINELFRVLLEDNKESTLSFYDKNKELFRHCTDIQERVAFELLQQKMEADSKSVMAHLEYLHEHLACQENPLGIIALCRNWIGETEKFTALILWLLERKVSVEKILLTNLLQDFLKYHLFTLHSKDNEVSRLYSLLSRFPEAKELVMAAQRISCGELTFLQYSLDGIFQGKNLPVVSQEIPPLQFSLTRDNFTALYRTFGPAFLTAGVATATNHSNEAWLEMLKQTLNQAETLKLLPDIINIIAREYSPKVLKTLADLIAESTAHQLLTLNQSCVFHLLQHKPRLLHDITEENVIEYINHLVRLDTHDQEIIYQLMALFRVLLKKNHPATKAVFEAILDNLVNHAQLLEDEELLTQLKKYPDCELLLEERCEHMQKQLNFCIAEQASGSVFGNHNYNTIEDVWLGALRKFAIIHQINPQMKFSLGHKYALQARIAEAVFINQGDLFDLDNFMDALDLPPVTSSEEISLYERALIEILATIDNEPIRKQIIHKLETTPFDRLDWHEKEYGSQTIFIKAAKKGNLGLINLLEDKMKPSVLNKALRAAAKNYQWETLDHLFSLPEVELNLDEIDNLVAYLAEHGRVESVKKLLKLYDYKPSTELISAILKKAIANDNLQVIMYFCKLPVESPKQSTLDRLFKLAIQLQHWDIVKYLANSKHYSPSQTTLEKAFQQTALAMQHEAVEILGNVEKTPVRAIVIERALLKASKLGHTKVVQSICTLPSELLTKQAIEDALEQAAAQGHLDIVSCLCEPETTRLRQPVINSGMKIAVQAGKLSVVNYFCSMTGSNKPTPRLIDQTLVMAAKKGQTAIFRSIHSNHQTPPGKHAIEQAFQLAITTGKLPILDYLCRHDMYGLNQSKIDQALISAVKSKQLEIVYYLCESLEITPSRNALRVAVSKAISSDQSELADYLRSRASSKSKLTDTTVDEMDSPCEIGKQLATNGLFKYKRKDDKEPSLLLNPSL
;
A
#
# COMPACT_ATOMS: atom_id res chain seq x y z
N MET A 1 -66.90 43.56 39.63
CA MET A 1 -66.49 44.13 38.32
C MET A 1 -64.98 44.06 38.28
N ILE A 2 -64.41 42.91 37.89
CA ILE A 2 -63.01 42.59 38.16
C ILE A 2 -62.03 43.53 37.43
N ILE A 3 -62.38 44.00 36.22
CA ILE A 3 -61.53 44.93 35.46
C ILE A 3 -61.54 46.31 36.13
N HIS A 4 -62.69 46.75 36.63
CA HIS A 4 -62.81 48.00 37.39
C HIS A 4 -62.05 47.94 38.72
N GLU A 5 -62.16 46.85 39.47
CA GLU A 5 -61.47 46.64 40.73
C GLU A 5 -59.94 46.57 40.54
N LEU A 6 -59.49 45.92 39.46
CA LEU A 6 -58.07 45.88 39.10
C LEU A 6 -57.55 47.26 38.67
N PHE A 7 -58.31 48.01 37.87
CA PHE A 7 -57.96 49.39 37.51
C PHE A 7 -57.80 50.26 38.77
N ASN A 8 -58.74 50.16 39.70
CA ASN A 8 -58.67 50.90 40.97
C ASN A 8 -57.45 50.45 41.80
N TRP A 9 -57.12 49.16 41.83
CA TRP A 9 -55.92 48.69 42.54
C TRP A 9 -54.63 49.22 41.90
N ILE A 10 -54.52 49.29 40.58
CA ILE A 10 -53.33 49.83 39.89
C ILE A 10 -53.12 51.31 40.22
N HIS A 11 -54.20 52.08 40.32
CA HIS A 11 -54.15 53.55 40.48
C HIS A 11 -54.25 54.03 41.94
N ASN A 12 -54.52 53.14 42.90
CA ASN A 12 -54.55 53.44 44.33
C ASN A 12 -53.30 52.90 45.07
N ASP A 13 -52.97 53.51 46.21
CA ASP A 13 -51.79 53.17 47.03
C ASP A 13 -51.87 51.83 47.79
N SER A 14 -52.87 50.98 47.53
CA SER A 14 -53.06 49.71 48.25
C SER A 14 -52.02 48.66 47.87
N ALA A 15 -51.24 48.11 48.81
CA ALA A 15 -50.12 47.24 48.45
C ALA A 15 -50.53 45.84 47.94
N THR A 16 -51.63 45.26 48.43
CA THR A 16 -51.99 43.84 48.21
C THR A 16 -53.15 43.66 47.23
N LEU A 17 -53.02 42.70 46.32
CA LEU A 17 -54.07 42.30 45.38
C LEU A 17 -54.91 41.17 46.02
N HIS A 18 -56.18 41.42 46.30
CA HIS A 18 -57.10 40.43 46.91
C HIS A 18 -58.00 39.72 45.88
N LEU A 19 -57.72 39.91 44.59
CA LEU A 19 -58.50 39.37 43.47
C LEU A 19 -57.86 38.08 42.97
N ARG A 20 -58.69 37.15 42.46
CA ARG A 20 -58.23 35.98 41.71
C ARG A 20 -58.33 36.24 40.22
N ASP A 21 -57.38 35.73 39.45
CA ASP A 21 -57.42 35.91 38.01
C ASP A 21 -58.64 35.21 37.39
N GLN A 22 -59.14 35.75 36.29
CA GLN A 22 -60.29 35.22 35.57
C GLN A 22 -60.02 35.25 34.07
N THR A 23 -60.51 34.23 33.36
CA THR A 23 -60.55 34.22 31.90
C THR A 23 -61.50 35.30 31.41
N ILE A 24 -61.13 35.96 30.33
CA ILE A 24 -61.96 37.04 29.78
C ILE A 24 -63.13 36.43 29.02
N GLU A 25 -64.35 36.68 29.49
CA GLU A 25 -65.57 36.37 28.76
C GLU A 25 -66.09 37.62 28.04
N ARG A 26 -66.58 37.45 26.81
CA ARG A 26 -67.14 38.55 26.02
C ARG A 26 -68.26 39.29 26.76
N GLU A 27 -69.08 38.56 27.50
CA GLU A 27 -70.15 39.12 28.31
C GLU A 27 -69.63 40.07 29.40
N LEU A 28 -68.49 39.75 30.03
CA LEU A 28 -67.88 40.56 31.08
C LEU A 28 -67.44 41.94 30.54
N ILE A 29 -66.77 41.97 29.38
CA ILE A 29 -66.35 43.24 28.75
C ILE A 29 -67.56 44.05 28.30
N GLU A 30 -68.57 43.42 27.68
CA GLU A 30 -69.77 44.12 27.19
C GLU A 30 -70.60 44.71 28.36
N GLN A 31 -70.69 44.01 29.49
CA GLN A 31 -71.33 44.51 30.71
C GLN A 31 -70.56 45.70 31.31
N GLU A 32 -69.24 45.59 31.45
CA GLU A 32 -68.38 46.68 31.94
C GLU A 32 -68.45 47.91 31.02
N GLU A 33 -68.43 47.72 29.71
CA GLU A 33 -68.54 48.81 28.72
C GLU A 33 -69.90 49.52 28.79
N LEU A 34 -70.99 48.77 28.95
CA LEU A 34 -72.34 49.35 29.07
C LEU A 34 -72.44 50.21 30.34
N GLN A 35 -71.99 49.69 31.47
CA GLN A 35 -72.01 50.40 32.75
C GLN A 35 -71.07 51.62 32.73
N ALA A 36 -69.89 51.50 32.12
CA ALA A 36 -68.95 52.60 32.01
C ALA A 36 -69.46 53.70 31.05
N LYS A 37 -70.14 53.36 29.95
CA LYS A 37 -70.84 54.33 29.08
C LYS A 37 -71.98 55.06 29.78
N GLN A 38 -72.77 54.36 30.60
CA GLN A 38 -73.81 54.97 31.42
C GLN A 38 -73.21 55.95 32.42
N THR A 39 -72.17 55.54 33.14
CA THR A 39 -71.46 56.36 34.12
C THR A 39 -70.83 57.60 33.47
N ASN A 40 -70.19 57.44 32.30
CA ASN A 40 -69.62 58.55 31.54
C ASN A 40 -70.69 59.59 31.15
N ARG A 41 -71.88 59.16 30.72
CA ARG A 41 -73.01 60.07 30.41
C ARG A 41 -73.47 60.84 31.65
N VAL A 42 -73.51 60.19 32.81
CA VAL A 42 -73.86 60.83 34.10
C VAL A 42 -72.80 61.86 34.49
N LEU A 43 -71.51 61.53 34.41
CA LEU A 43 -70.40 62.44 34.73
C LEU A 43 -70.33 63.62 33.75
N LEU A 44 -70.48 63.38 32.44
CA LEU A 44 -70.60 64.45 31.44
C LEU A 44 -71.80 65.35 31.68
N GLY A 45 -72.94 64.76 32.09
CA GLY A 45 -74.13 65.49 32.52
C GLY A 45 -73.83 66.39 33.72
N LYS A 46 -73.18 65.85 34.75
CA LYS A 46 -72.74 66.57 35.97
C LYS A 46 -71.80 67.73 35.61
N VAL A 47 -70.78 67.51 34.78
CA VAL A 47 -69.85 68.55 34.32
C VAL A 47 -70.57 69.63 33.49
N ARG A 48 -71.48 69.26 32.57
CA ARG A 48 -72.28 70.21 31.78
C ARG A 48 -73.20 71.05 32.68
N LEU A 49 -73.89 70.43 33.62
CA LEU A 49 -74.75 71.12 34.59
C LEU A 49 -73.97 72.12 35.45
N LEU A 50 -72.80 71.72 35.96
CA LEU A 50 -71.91 72.60 36.74
C LEU A 50 -71.40 73.78 35.89
N LYS A 51 -71.11 73.54 34.60
CA LYS A 51 -70.70 74.59 33.64
C LYS A 51 -71.82 75.61 33.36
N TYR A 52 -73.08 75.18 33.27
CA TYR A 52 -74.23 76.08 33.05
C TYR A 52 -74.69 76.80 34.34
N SER A 53 -74.42 76.25 35.52
CA SER A 53 -74.79 76.83 36.82
C SER A 53 -73.72 77.75 37.43
N GLY A 54 -72.54 77.86 36.82
CA GLY A 54 -71.48 78.80 37.24
C GLY A 54 -70.65 78.35 38.44
N THR A 55 -70.86 77.14 38.95
CA THR A 55 -70.07 76.53 40.05
C THR A 55 -68.78 75.86 39.55
N SER A 56 -67.74 75.81 40.40
CA SER A 56 -66.45 75.19 40.05
C SER A 56 -66.61 73.74 39.60
N SER A 57 -66.15 73.44 38.39
CA SER A 57 -66.21 72.11 37.77
C SER A 57 -64.96 71.26 37.99
N THR A 58 -63.96 71.74 38.75
CA THR A 58 -62.63 71.10 38.83
C THR A 58 -62.64 69.66 39.32
N GLU A 59 -63.40 69.35 40.38
CA GLU A 59 -63.43 67.98 40.93
C GLU A 59 -64.24 67.03 40.05
N ALA A 60 -65.37 67.49 39.50
CA ALA A 60 -66.17 66.72 38.55
C ALA A 60 -65.43 66.49 37.22
N ILE A 61 -64.55 67.40 36.81
CA ILE A 61 -63.65 67.22 35.67
C ILE A 61 -62.61 66.14 36.00
N LYS A 62 -61.99 66.15 37.18
CA LYS A 62 -61.06 65.08 37.59
C LYS A 62 -61.72 63.70 37.65
N GLU A 63 -62.93 63.61 38.23
CA GLU A 63 -63.72 62.36 38.24
C GLU A 63 -64.02 61.88 36.81
N LEU A 64 -64.36 62.81 35.91
CA LEU A 64 -64.60 62.51 34.50
C LEU A 64 -63.32 62.07 33.79
N ASP A 65 -62.19 62.74 34.04
CA ASP A 65 -60.90 62.42 33.44
C ASP A 65 -60.40 61.04 33.89
N GLN A 66 -60.53 60.72 35.19
CA GLN A 66 -60.23 59.38 35.72
C GLN A 66 -61.14 58.30 35.10
N HIS A 67 -62.43 58.61 34.91
CA HIS A 67 -63.36 57.68 34.26
C HIS A 67 -63.08 57.53 32.76
N CYS A 68 -62.60 58.58 32.09
CA CYS A 68 -62.11 58.48 30.71
C CYS A 68 -60.88 57.56 30.63
N LEU A 69 -59.94 57.67 31.57
CA LEU A 69 -58.80 56.73 31.65
C LEU A 69 -59.25 55.28 31.87
N PHE A 70 -60.29 55.06 32.70
CA PHE A 70 -60.88 53.73 32.85
C PHE A 70 -61.56 53.23 31.56
N MET A 71 -62.24 54.10 30.83
CA MET A 71 -62.83 53.76 29.52
C MET A 71 -61.76 53.40 28.49
N ASP A 72 -60.62 54.10 28.48
CA ASP A 72 -59.48 53.78 27.62
C ASP A 72 -58.84 52.44 28.04
N TYR A 73 -58.75 52.18 29.35
CA TYR A 73 -58.31 50.90 29.90
C TYR A 73 -59.24 49.75 29.46
N LEU A 74 -60.56 49.91 29.54
CA LEU A 74 -61.53 48.92 29.04
C LEU A 74 -61.40 48.67 27.52
N GLN A 75 -61.11 49.73 26.75
CA GLN A 75 -60.89 49.60 25.31
C GLN A 75 -59.63 48.76 25.00
N LEU A 76 -58.58 48.87 25.82
CA LEU A 76 -57.38 48.02 25.72
C LEU A 76 -57.72 46.54 25.95
N TYR A 77 -58.52 46.22 26.96
CA TYR A 77 -59.00 44.84 27.20
C TYR A 77 -59.78 44.29 26.01
N LYS A 78 -60.64 45.11 25.41
CA LYS A 78 -61.41 44.72 24.21
C LYS A 78 -60.52 44.43 23.01
N GLN A 79 -59.49 45.23 22.79
CA GLN A 79 -58.54 45.03 21.70
C GLN A 79 -57.67 43.78 21.90
N GLU A 80 -57.19 43.55 23.12
CA GLU A 80 -56.33 42.40 23.42
C GLU A 80 -57.13 41.08 23.53
N PHE A 81 -58.42 41.13 23.89
CA PHE A 81 -59.33 39.97 23.81
C PHE A 81 -59.50 39.47 22.36
N VAL A 82 -59.64 40.37 21.38
CA VAL A 82 -59.77 40.00 19.95
C VAL A 82 -58.49 39.32 19.41
N LYS A 83 -57.34 39.54 20.06
CA LYS A 83 -56.04 39.01 19.60
C LYS A 83 -55.74 37.60 20.11
N ASP A 84 -56.16 37.25 21.32
CA ASP A 84 -55.94 35.91 21.90
C ASP A 84 -57.01 35.58 22.96
N GLU A 85 -57.86 34.59 22.68
CA GLU A 85 -58.92 34.12 23.58
C GLU A 85 -58.39 33.48 24.87
N LYS A 86 -57.08 33.16 24.94
CA LYS A 86 -56.44 32.60 26.14
C LYS A 86 -55.95 33.66 27.13
N ASN A 87 -56.11 34.94 26.82
CA ASN A 87 -55.70 36.01 27.72
C ASN A 87 -56.60 36.07 28.97
N THR A 88 -55.97 36.14 30.14
CA THR A 88 -56.65 36.39 31.40
C THR A 88 -56.65 37.86 31.75
N VAL A 89 -57.50 38.26 32.71
CA VAL A 89 -57.61 39.65 33.14
C VAL A 89 -56.28 40.18 33.67
N PHE A 90 -55.54 39.36 34.43
CA PHE A 90 -54.24 39.75 34.99
C PHE A 90 -53.12 39.73 33.96
N LEU A 91 -53.12 38.80 32.99
CA LEU A 91 -52.10 38.79 31.93
C LEU A 91 -52.16 40.06 31.06
N ILE A 92 -53.36 40.54 30.73
CA ILE A 92 -53.52 41.81 30.00
C ILE A 92 -53.06 42.99 30.85
N ALA A 93 -53.42 43.02 32.13
CA ALA A 93 -52.95 44.06 33.04
C ALA A 93 -51.42 44.07 33.15
N LEU A 94 -50.80 42.91 33.34
CA LEU A 94 -49.36 42.76 33.44
C LEU A 94 -48.68 43.23 32.16
N LYS A 95 -49.18 42.80 30.99
CA LYS A 95 -48.67 43.24 29.69
C LYS A 95 -48.79 44.74 29.51
N SER A 96 -49.91 45.33 29.91
CA SER A 96 -50.14 46.78 29.85
C SER A 96 -49.14 47.54 30.72
N LEU A 97 -48.93 47.11 31.97
CA LEU A 97 -47.98 47.71 32.91
C LEU A 97 -46.53 47.61 32.40
N LEU A 98 -46.15 46.46 31.85
CA LEU A 98 -44.82 46.23 31.28
C LEU A 98 -44.60 46.95 29.94
N SER A 99 -45.65 47.47 29.30
CA SER A 99 -45.55 48.25 28.05
C SER A 99 -45.43 49.76 28.30
N GLN A 100 -45.52 50.21 29.55
CA GLN A 100 -45.37 51.62 29.94
C GLN A 100 -43.91 52.08 29.89
N SER A 101 -43.69 53.39 30.03
CA SER A 101 -42.35 53.96 30.09
C SER A 101 -41.55 53.43 31.29
N TYR A 102 -40.22 53.42 31.19
CA TYR A 102 -39.35 52.89 32.27
C TYR A 102 -39.58 53.58 33.62
N GLU A 103 -39.84 54.90 33.63
CA GLU A 103 -40.14 55.66 34.85
C GLU A 103 -41.45 55.23 35.52
N GLU A 104 -42.48 54.93 34.72
CA GLU A 104 -43.77 54.43 35.22
C GLU A 104 -43.67 52.98 35.72
N GLN A 105 -42.90 52.13 35.03
CA GLN A 105 -42.62 50.76 35.46
C GLN A 105 -41.92 50.74 36.82
N LEU A 106 -40.92 51.61 37.04
CA LEU A 106 -40.24 51.75 38.33
C LEU A 106 -41.21 52.13 39.46
N ARG A 107 -42.14 53.06 39.19
CA ARG A 107 -43.17 53.47 40.17
C ARG A 107 -44.14 52.33 40.48
N LEU A 108 -44.52 51.54 39.49
CA LEU A 108 -45.49 50.44 39.61
C LEU A 108 -44.84 49.07 39.85
N MET A 109 -43.52 48.99 40.04
CA MET A 109 -42.79 47.73 40.17
C MET A 109 -43.31 46.80 41.29
N PRO A 110 -43.71 47.29 42.48
CA PRO A 110 -44.32 46.44 43.50
C PRO A 110 -45.62 45.76 43.01
N LYS A 111 -46.40 46.46 42.17
CA LYS A 111 -47.63 45.96 41.56
C LYS A 111 -47.33 44.93 40.47
N ILE A 112 -46.32 45.19 39.64
CA ILE A 112 -45.84 44.27 38.60
C ILE A 112 -45.36 42.96 39.24
N ASN A 113 -44.55 43.04 40.30
CA ASN A 113 -44.05 41.88 41.02
C ASN A 113 -45.18 41.06 41.68
N GLU A 114 -46.12 41.72 42.35
CA GLU A 114 -47.25 41.03 42.99
C GLU A 114 -48.18 40.38 41.95
N LEU A 115 -48.47 41.06 40.84
CA LEU A 115 -49.30 40.53 39.76
C LEU A 115 -48.63 39.31 39.09
N PHE A 116 -47.32 39.39 38.83
CA PHE A 116 -46.56 38.26 38.31
C PHE A 116 -46.53 37.07 39.29
N ARG A 117 -46.38 37.34 40.59
CA ARG A 117 -46.39 36.31 41.62
C ARG A 117 -47.73 35.58 41.68
N VAL A 118 -48.85 36.30 41.69
CA VAL A 118 -50.20 35.70 41.71
C VAL A 118 -50.42 34.86 40.45
N LEU A 119 -50.04 35.38 39.27
CA LEU A 119 -50.10 34.64 38.01
C LEU A 119 -49.26 33.34 38.03
N LEU A 120 -48.09 33.36 38.68
CA LEU A 120 -47.22 32.20 38.82
C LEU A 120 -47.80 31.15 39.79
N GLU A 121 -48.46 31.58 40.86
CA GLU A 121 -49.18 30.70 41.81
C GLU A 121 -50.44 30.08 41.18
N ASP A 122 -51.18 30.84 40.37
CA ASP A 122 -52.43 30.38 39.74
C ASP A 122 -52.18 29.45 38.53
N ASN A 123 -51.30 29.83 37.60
CA ASN A 123 -50.96 29.00 36.43
C ASN A 123 -49.49 29.17 36.03
N LYS A 124 -48.63 28.35 36.63
CA LYS A 124 -47.18 28.35 36.41
C LYS A 124 -46.78 28.20 34.93
N GLU A 125 -47.40 27.30 34.18
CA GLU A 125 -47.02 27.02 32.78
C GLU A 125 -47.38 28.18 31.85
N SER A 126 -48.59 28.74 32.00
CA SER A 126 -49.04 29.90 31.21
C SER A 126 -48.18 31.14 31.50
N THR A 127 -47.85 31.39 32.76
CA THR A 127 -47.05 32.53 33.20
C THR A 127 -45.60 32.46 32.72
N LEU A 128 -44.98 31.28 32.79
CA LEU A 128 -43.63 31.07 32.24
C LEU A 128 -43.60 31.19 30.71
N SER A 129 -44.64 30.68 30.02
CA SER A 129 -44.77 30.85 28.56
C SER A 129 -44.96 32.32 28.18
N PHE A 130 -45.74 33.07 28.95
CA PHE A 130 -45.90 34.51 28.77
C PHE A 130 -44.58 35.26 28.95
N TYR A 131 -43.81 34.94 29.99
CA TYR A 131 -42.48 35.51 30.21
C TYR A 131 -41.54 35.23 29.02
N ASP A 132 -41.48 33.98 28.55
CA ASP A 132 -40.60 33.60 27.45
C ASP A 132 -40.91 34.33 26.14
N LYS A 133 -42.20 34.49 25.82
CA LYS A 133 -42.67 35.24 24.64
C LYS A 133 -42.40 36.75 24.73
N ASN A 134 -42.18 37.28 25.93
CA ASN A 134 -42.10 38.72 26.19
C ASN A 134 -40.84 39.13 26.96
N LYS A 135 -39.72 38.40 26.82
CA LYS A 135 -38.46 38.63 27.57
C LYS A 135 -38.01 40.09 27.59
N GLU A 136 -38.12 40.81 26.47
CA GLU A 136 -37.74 42.22 26.38
C GLU A 136 -38.55 43.13 27.32
N LEU A 137 -39.84 42.82 27.54
CA LEU A 137 -40.69 43.57 28.46
C LEU A 137 -40.24 43.44 29.92
N PHE A 138 -39.52 42.37 30.26
CA PHE A 138 -39.04 42.09 31.62
C PHE A 138 -37.59 42.52 31.86
N ARG A 139 -36.93 43.21 30.93
CA ARG A 139 -35.49 43.53 30.99
C ARG A 139 -35.07 44.23 32.29
N HIS A 140 -35.98 45.00 32.88
CA HIS A 140 -35.74 45.78 34.10
C HIS A 140 -36.31 45.15 35.39
N CYS A 141 -36.87 43.94 35.32
CA CYS A 141 -37.54 43.26 36.43
C CYS A 141 -36.64 42.14 37.02
N THR A 142 -35.59 42.50 37.76
CA THR A 142 -34.58 41.55 38.27
C THR A 142 -35.16 40.43 39.15
N ASP A 143 -36.08 40.77 40.07
CA ASP A 143 -36.67 39.79 40.99
C ASP A 143 -37.52 38.74 40.25
N ILE A 144 -38.23 39.18 39.21
CA ILE A 144 -39.00 38.29 38.33
C ILE A 144 -38.04 37.40 37.54
N GLN A 145 -36.95 37.95 37.00
CA GLN A 145 -35.93 37.18 36.27
C GLN A 145 -35.32 36.08 37.15
N GLU A 146 -34.94 36.40 38.39
CA GLU A 146 -34.40 35.42 39.35
C GLU A 146 -35.43 34.34 39.73
N ARG A 147 -36.69 34.74 39.98
CA ARG A 147 -37.77 33.81 40.31
C ARG A 147 -38.07 32.86 39.16
N VAL A 148 -38.14 33.37 37.92
CA VAL A 148 -38.34 32.55 36.73
C VAL A 148 -37.18 31.57 36.54
N ALA A 149 -35.93 32.03 36.71
CA ALA A 149 -34.77 31.15 36.62
C ALA A 149 -34.81 30.01 37.65
N PHE A 150 -35.21 30.28 38.89
CA PHE A 150 -35.40 29.26 39.93
C PHE A 150 -36.49 28.24 39.57
N GLU A 151 -37.66 28.71 39.12
CA GLU A 151 -38.78 27.84 38.77
C GLU A 151 -38.51 26.95 37.55
N LEU A 152 -37.81 27.49 36.54
CA LEU A 152 -37.37 26.75 35.36
C LEU A 152 -36.33 25.68 35.73
N LEU A 153 -35.38 26.00 36.64
CA LEU A 153 -34.40 25.04 37.14
C LEU A 153 -35.09 23.90 37.89
N GLN A 154 -36.11 24.19 38.71
CA GLN A 154 -36.88 23.15 39.40
C GLN A 154 -37.67 22.26 38.41
N GLN A 155 -38.31 22.84 37.39
CA GLN A 155 -39.00 22.07 36.34
C GLN A 155 -38.04 21.17 35.57
N LYS A 156 -36.86 21.70 35.20
CA LYS A 156 -35.79 20.92 34.55
C LYS A 156 -35.35 19.76 35.42
N MET A 157 -35.08 20.01 36.71
CA MET A 157 -34.69 18.96 37.67
C MET A 157 -35.75 17.88 37.90
N GLU A 158 -37.04 18.22 37.86
CA GLU A 158 -38.14 17.24 37.93
C GLU A 158 -38.27 16.42 36.65
N ALA A 159 -38.10 17.04 35.47
CA ALA A 159 -38.07 16.36 34.19
C ALA A 159 -36.86 15.41 34.09
N ASP A 160 -35.68 15.88 34.50
CA ASP A 160 -34.44 15.10 34.55
C ASP A 160 -34.60 13.89 35.47
N SER A 161 -35.20 14.08 36.65
CA SER A 161 -35.45 12.96 37.57
C SER A 161 -36.40 11.90 36.99
N LYS A 162 -37.42 12.31 36.23
CA LYS A 162 -38.29 11.36 35.50
C LYS A 162 -37.52 10.65 34.39
N SER A 163 -36.65 11.36 33.68
CA SER A 163 -35.77 10.79 32.66
C SER A 163 -34.82 9.76 33.27
N VAL A 164 -34.18 10.05 34.41
CA VAL A 164 -33.31 9.11 35.14
C VAL A 164 -34.08 7.84 35.51
N MET A 165 -35.30 7.96 36.03
CA MET A 165 -36.14 6.80 36.36
C MET A 165 -36.47 5.95 35.14
N ALA A 166 -36.84 6.58 34.01
CA ALA A 166 -37.11 5.85 32.77
C ALA A 166 -35.87 5.09 32.25
N HIS A 167 -34.68 5.71 32.32
CA HIS A 167 -33.43 5.03 31.97
C HIS A 167 -33.08 3.91 32.93
N LEU A 168 -33.33 4.08 34.24
CA LEU A 168 -33.09 3.06 35.25
C LEU A 168 -34.02 1.85 35.05
N GLU A 169 -35.31 2.08 34.79
CA GLU A 169 -36.27 1.03 34.40
C GLU A 169 -35.82 0.29 33.13
N TYR A 170 -35.35 1.03 32.12
CA TYR A 170 -34.79 0.46 30.90
C TYR A 170 -33.59 -0.46 31.19
N LEU A 171 -32.65 -0.03 32.03
CA LEU A 171 -31.48 -0.83 32.43
C LEU A 171 -31.90 -2.07 33.23
N HIS A 172 -32.91 -1.98 34.10
CA HIS A 172 -33.45 -3.13 34.82
C HIS A 172 -34.05 -4.17 33.88
N GLU A 173 -34.81 -3.74 32.87
CA GLU A 173 -35.41 -4.64 31.88
C GLU A 173 -34.35 -5.26 30.97
N HIS A 174 -33.46 -4.43 30.41
CA HIS A 174 -32.52 -4.85 29.35
C HIS A 174 -31.22 -5.47 29.88
N LEU A 175 -30.89 -5.32 31.17
CA LEU A 175 -29.70 -5.94 31.77
C LEU A 175 -30.07 -6.92 32.88
N ALA A 176 -31.32 -7.38 32.95
CA ALA A 176 -31.81 -8.33 33.94
C ALA A 176 -30.99 -9.62 33.99
N CYS A 177 -30.59 -10.12 32.81
CA CYS A 177 -29.84 -11.37 32.66
C CYS A 177 -28.32 -11.22 32.85
N GLN A 178 -27.81 -10.00 33.08
CA GLN A 178 -26.37 -9.75 33.28
C GLN A 178 -26.02 -9.92 34.75
N GLU A 179 -25.46 -11.07 35.12
CA GLU A 179 -25.13 -11.42 36.51
C GLU A 179 -24.00 -10.56 37.09
N ASN A 180 -22.96 -10.27 36.32
CA ASN A 180 -21.85 -9.42 36.76
C ASN A 180 -22.03 -7.97 36.25
N PRO A 181 -22.54 -7.03 37.08
CA PRO A 181 -22.74 -5.64 36.66
C PRO A 181 -21.43 -4.90 36.34
N LEU A 182 -20.31 -5.28 36.98
CA LEU A 182 -19.00 -4.66 36.71
C LEU A 182 -18.41 -5.09 35.36
N GLY A 183 -18.83 -6.25 34.85
CA GLY A 183 -18.32 -6.83 33.59
C GLY A 183 -18.72 -6.06 32.32
N ILE A 184 -19.60 -5.06 32.42
CA ILE A 184 -20.05 -4.23 31.28
C ILE A 184 -19.67 -2.75 31.41
N ILE A 185 -18.97 -2.38 32.48
CA ILE A 185 -18.65 -0.97 32.80
C ILE A 185 -17.86 -0.30 31.68
N ALA A 186 -16.94 -1.04 31.04
CA ALA A 186 -16.16 -0.52 29.93
C ALA A 186 -17.05 -0.05 28.76
N LEU A 187 -18.17 -0.72 28.49
CA LEU A 187 -19.14 -0.33 27.44
C LEU A 187 -19.94 0.91 27.83
N CYS A 188 -20.18 1.11 29.12
CA CYS A 188 -21.01 2.20 29.63
C CYS A 188 -20.27 3.55 29.66
N ARG A 189 -18.93 3.55 29.50
CA ARG A 189 -18.11 4.77 29.47
C ARG A 189 -18.48 5.73 28.35
N ASN A 190 -19.09 5.24 27.27
CA ASN A 190 -19.59 6.07 26.17
C ASN A 190 -20.76 6.98 26.59
N TRP A 191 -21.39 6.75 27.75
CA TRP A 191 -22.53 7.54 28.24
C TRP A 191 -22.11 8.75 29.08
N ILE A 192 -20.82 9.06 29.16
CA ILE A 192 -20.27 10.11 30.03
C ILE A 192 -20.79 11.53 29.70
N GLY A 193 -21.25 11.74 28.47
CA GLY A 193 -21.89 13.00 28.05
C GLY A 193 -23.40 13.08 28.36
N GLU A 194 -24.06 11.98 28.72
CA GLU A 194 -25.50 11.91 28.99
C GLU A 194 -25.76 11.80 30.50
N THR A 195 -25.86 12.93 31.20
CA THR A 195 -25.93 13.01 32.67
C THR A 195 -27.03 12.14 33.28
N GLU A 196 -28.23 12.12 32.69
CA GLU A 196 -29.38 11.37 33.19
C GLU A 196 -29.16 9.85 33.05
N LYS A 197 -28.65 9.42 31.91
CA LYS A 197 -28.36 8.00 31.62
C LYS A 197 -27.17 7.50 32.44
N PHE A 198 -26.16 8.36 32.63
CA PHE A 198 -25.03 8.09 33.51
C PHE A 198 -25.45 8.01 34.98
N THR A 199 -26.36 8.89 35.43
CA THR A 199 -26.97 8.81 36.77
C THR A 199 -27.70 7.48 36.94
N ALA A 200 -28.52 7.09 35.97
CA ALA A 200 -29.26 5.83 35.98
C ALA A 200 -28.31 4.61 36.03
N LEU A 201 -27.19 4.63 35.30
CA LEU A 201 -26.14 3.60 35.39
C LEU A 201 -25.59 3.47 36.82
N ILE A 202 -25.24 4.58 37.45
CA ILE A 202 -24.70 4.56 38.82
C ILE A 202 -25.72 4.01 39.82
N LEU A 203 -26.99 4.42 39.69
CA LEU A 203 -28.09 3.88 40.51
C LEU A 203 -28.29 2.39 40.27
N TRP A 204 -28.28 1.95 39.01
CA TRP A 204 -28.38 0.53 38.65
C TRP A 204 -27.26 -0.30 39.27
N LEU A 205 -26.02 0.19 39.31
CA LEU A 205 -24.91 -0.50 39.98
C LEU A 205 -25.14 -0.66 41.49
N LEU A 206 -25.63 0.40 42.14
CA LEU A 206 -25.96 0.38 43.57
C LEU A 206 -27.09 -0.61 43.87
N GLU A 207 -28.16 -0.62 43.07
CA GLU A 207 -29.27 -1.56 43.20
C GLU A 207 -28.87 -3.02 42.94
N ARG A 208 -27.90 -3.23 42.02
CA ARG A 208 -27.25 -4.53 41.78
C ARG A 208 -26.23 -4.92 42.88
N LYS A 209 -26.19 -4.20 44.01
CA LYS A 209 -25.36 -4.45 45.20
C LYS A 209 -23.84 -4.33 44.95
N VAL A 210 -23.43 -3.50 43.99
CA VAL A 210 -22.02 -3.12 43.85
C VAL A 210 -21.66 -2.15 44.97
N SER A 211 -20.60 -2.42 45.73
CA SER A 211 -20.19 -1.54 46.83
C SER A 211 -19.66 -0.19 46.32
N VAL A 212 -19.85 0.86 47.12
CA VAL A 212 -19.36 2.22 46.85
C VAL A 212 -17.87 2.23 46.52
N GLU A 213 -17.07 1.47 47.26
CA GLU A 213 -15.62 1.32 47.03
C GLU A 213 -15.32 0.78 45.62
N LYS A 214 -16.02 -0.28 45.20
CA LYS A 214 -15.84 -0.87 43.86
C LYS A 214 -16.27 0.10 42.75
N ILE A 215 -17.35 0.87 42.95
CA ILE A 215 -17.78 1.89 41.99
C ILE A 215 -16.69 2.97 41.84
N LEU A 216 -16.10 3.45 42.94
CA LEU A 216 -15.04 4.45 42.90
C LEU A 216 -13.75 3.93 42.24
N LEU A 217 -13.41 2.65 42.44
CA LEU A 217 -12.26 1.99 41.78
C LEU A 217 -12.42 1.90 40.26
N THR A 218 -13.65 1.89 39.73
CA THR A 218 -13.88 1.87 38.27
C THR A 218 -13.47 3.17 37.56
N ASN A 219 -13.22 4.25 38.30
CA ASN A 219 -12.98 5.61 37.82
C ASN A 219 -14.13 6.28 37.04
N LEU A 220 -15.34 5.71 37.00
CA LEU A 220 -16.46 6.32 36.25
C LEU A 220 -16.74 7.79 36.66
N LEU A 221 -16.82 8.07 37.96
CA LEU A 221 -17.10 9.43 38.46
C LEU A 221 -15.93 10.40 38.22
N GLN A 222 -14.70 9.88 38.29
CA GLN A 222 -13.47 10.62 37.99
C GLN A 222 -13.43 11.01 36.51
N ASP A 223 -13.73 10.07 35.63
CA ASP A 223 -13.77 10.31 34.19
C ASP A 223 -14.90 11.28 33.82
N PHE A 224 -16.04 11.22 34.52
CA PHE A 224 -17.14 12.16 34.31
C PHE A 224 -16.71 13.59 34.64
N LEU A 225 -16.04 13.78 35.78
CA LEU A 225 -15.47 15.09 36.13
C LEU A 225 -14.44 15.54 35.07
N LYS A 226 -13.53 14.66 34.64
CA LYS A 226 -12.50 14.98 33.63
C LYS A 226 -13.13 15.44 32.31
N TYR A 227 -14.16 14.75 31.85
CA TYR A 227 -14.87 15.08 30.62
C TYR A 227 -15.56 16.46 30.73
N HIS A 228 -16.10 16.80 31.90
CA HIS A 228 -16.86 18.03 32.13
C HIS A 228 -16.07 19.15 32.82
N LEU A 229 -14.74 19.09 32.91
CA LEU A 229 -13.91 20.10 33.60
C LEU A 229 -14.16 21.53 33.09
N PHE A 230 -14.39 21.68 31.79
CA PHE A 230 -14.65 22.98 31.17
C PHE A 230 -15.94 23.63 31.68
N THR A 231 -16.87 22.87 32.30
CA THR A 231 -18.15 23.39 32.80
C THR A 231 -18.09 23.94 34.23
N LEU A 232 -17.03 23.65 35.00
CA LEU A 232 -16.96 23.97 36.44
C LEU A 232 -17.07 25.46 36.81
N HIS A 233 -16.78 26.36 35.87
CA HIS A 233 -16.92 27.81 36.08
C HIS A 233 -18.39 28.29 36.04
N SER A 234 -19.30 27.50 35.48
CA SER A 234 -20.73 27.80 35.40
C SER A 234 -21.44 27.44 36.70
N LYS A 235 -22.41 28.28 37.10
CA LYS A 235 -23.34 27.96 38.19
C LYS A 235 -24.28 26.80 37.86
N ASP A 236 -24.55 26.58 36.58
CA ASP A 236 -25.28 25.41 36.04
C ASP A 236 -24.25 24.54 35.31
N ASN A 237 -23.61 23.61 36.03
CA ASN A 237 -22.60 22.72 35.47
C ASN A 237 -23.03 21.25 35.61
N GLU A 238 -22.67 20.43 34.63
CA GLU A 238 -23.14 19.03 34.53
C GLU A 238 -22.67 18.15 35.69
N VAL A 239 -21.52 18.49 36.30
CA VAL A 239 -21.02 17.80 37.51
C VAL A 239 -21.98 18.04 38.68
N SER A 240 -22.29 19.30 38.99
CA SER A 240 -23.23 19.65 40.05
C SER A 240 -24.63 19.07 39.80
N ARG A 241 -25.05 19.00 38.54
CA ARG A 241 -26.31 18.39 38.10
C ARG A 241 -26.34 16.88 38.38
N LEU A 242 -25.28 16.13 38.03
CA LEU A 242 -25.14 14.70 38.34
C LEU A 242 -25.32 14.43 39.84
N TYR A 243 -24.58 15.13 40.69
CA TYR A 243 -24.65 14.91 42.14
C TYR A 243 -25.96 15.39 42.76
N SER A 244 -26.59 16.43 42.20
CA SER A 244 -27.93 16.87 42.59
C SER A 244 -28.99 15.83 42.27
N LEU A 245 -28.90 15.17 41.11
CA LEU A 245 -29.77 14.04 40.74
C LEU A 245 -29.55 12.84 41.65
N LEU A 246 -28.29 12.40 41.84
CA LEU A 246 -27.95 11.29 42.74
C LEU A 246 -28.46 11.53 44.17
N SER A 247 -28.37 12.77 44.68
CA SER A 247 -28.81 13.11 46.04
C SER A 247 -30.32 12.96 46.28
N ARG A 248 -31.15 12.84 45.23
CA ARG A 248 -32.59 12.57 45.37
C ARG A 248 -32.89 11.11 45.71
N PHE A 249 -31.92 10.21 45.51
CA PHE A 249 -32.07 8.78 45.72
C PHE A 249 -31.36 8.33 47.00
N PRO A 250 -32.04 7.67 47.95
CA PRO A 250 -31.45 7.28 49.22
C PRO A 250 -30.27 6.29 49.05
N GLU A 251 -30.30 5.45 48.02
CA GLU A 251 -29.29 4.45 47.70
C GLU A 251 -27.93 5.08 47.35
N ALA A 252 -27.92 6.29 46.76
CA ALA A 252 -26.70 6.97 46.33
C ALA A 252 -26.05 7.82 47.44
N LYS A 253 -26.70 7.98 48.60
CA LYS A 253 -26.23 8.88 49.67
C LYS A 253 -24.80 8.57 50.14
N GLU A 254 -24.47 7.30 50.31
CA GLU A 254 -23.12 6.88 50.72
C GLU A 254 -22.07 7.17 49.63
N LEU A 255 -22.42 6.95 48.36
CA LEU A 255 -21.54 7.24 47.23
C LEU A 255 -21.25 8.73 47.09
N VAL A 256 -22.28 9.59 47.21
CA VAL A 256 -22.13 11.05 47.15
C VAL A 256 -21.20 11.55 48.28
N MET A 257 -21.37 11.05 49.51
CA MET A 257 -20.49 11.40 50.63
C MET A 257 -19.04 10.93 50.42
N ALA A 258 -18.84 9.77 49.77
CA ALA A 258 -17.51 9.26 49.47
C ALA A 258 -16.83 10.07 48.36
N ALA A 259 -17.58 10.45 47.31
CA ALA A 259 -17.12 11.25 46.18
C ALA A 259 -16.60 12.64 46.61
N GLN A 260 -17.18 13.23 47.65
CA GLN A 260 -16.74 14.49 48.26
C GLN A 260 -15.33 14.45 48.88
N ARG A 261 -14.80 13.25 49.14
CA ARG A 261 -13.51 13.07 49.84
C ARG A 261 -12.37 12.70 48.90
N ILE A 262 -12.63 12.55 47.60
CA ILE A 262 -11.69 12.02 46.60
C ILE A 262 -11.57 13.01 45.44
N SER A 263 -10.40 13.06 44.78
CA SER A 263 -10.18 13.85 43.56
C SER A 263 -10.12 12.98 42.30
N CYS A 264 -10.30 13.58 41.12
CA CYS A 264 -10.16 12.95 39.81
C CYS A 264 -8.71 12.61 39.42
N GLY A 265 -7.72 13.08 40.17
CA GLY A 265 -6.31 12.75 39.97
C GLY A 265 -5.56 13.56 38.90
N GLU A 266 -6.21 14.55 38.28
CA GLU A 266 -5.51 15.53 37.42
C GLU A 266 -4.70 16.50 38.28
N LEU A 267 -3.43 16.72 37.93
CA LEU A 267 -2.46 17.49 38.74
C LEU A 267 -2.97 18.88 39.12
N THR A 268 -3.65 19.57 38.19
CA THR A 268 -4.20 20.92 38.38
C THR A 268 -5.53 20.94 39.14
N PHE A 269 -6.21 19.79 39.30
CA PHE A 269 -7.53 19.67 39.91
C PHE A 269 -7.55 18.80 41.18
N LEU A 270 -6.38 18.52 41.78
CA LEU A 270 -6.27 17.74 43.02
C LEU A 270 -7.03 18.32 44.22
N GLN A 271 -7.35 19.62 44.18
CA GLN A 271 -8.09 20.33 45.23
C GLN A 271 -9.60 20.34 45.03
N TYR A 272 -10.09 19.78 43.91
CA TYR A 272 -11.52 19.63 43.64
C TYR A 272 -11.97 18.23 44.03
N SER A 273 -13.07 18.15 44.77
CA SER A 273 -13.79 16.89 44.98
C SER A 273 -14.52 16.44 43.72
N LEU A 274 -14.92 15.18 43.65
CA LEU A 274 -15.57 14.65 42.45
C LEU A 274 -16.93 15.32 42.13
N ASP A 275 -17.55 15.98 43.10
CA ASP A 275 -18.75 16.83 42.91
C ASP A 275 -18.45 18.25 42.42
N GLY A 276 -17.18 18.53 42.08
CA GLY A 276 -16.77 19.79 41.46
C GLY A 276 -16.54 20.93 42.46
N ILE A 277 -16.58 20.66 43.78
CA ILE A 277 -16.38 21.67 44.82
C ILE A 277 -14.90 21.82 45.15
N PHE A 278 -14.42 23.07 45.20
CA PHE A 278 -13.07 23.40 45.62
C PHE A 278 -12.91 23.24 47.15
N GLN A 279 -12.02 22.34 47.59
CA GLN A 279 -11.80 22.01 49.01
C GLN A 279 -10.58 22.71 49.63
N GLY A 280 -9.78 23.46 48.84
CA GLY A 280 -8.61 24.21 49.31
C GLY A 280 -7.42 23.35 49.80
N LYS A 281 -7.51 22.03 49.71
CA LYS A 281 -6.44 21.07 50.05
C LYS A 281 -6.45 19.91 49.06
N ASN A 282 -5.30 19.29 48.84
CA ASN A 282 -5.21 18.12 47.96
C ASN A 282 -5.98 16.94 48.57
N LEU A 283 -6.89 16.36 47.78
CA LEU A 283 -7.67 15.18 48.16
C LEU A 283 -6.95 13.90 47.72
N PRO A 284 -7.20 12.76 48.39
CA PRO A 284 -6.68 11.47 47.97
C PRO A 284 -7.20 11.08 46.58
N VAL A 285 -6.35 10.39 45.81
CA VAL A 285 -6.66 9.83 44.50
C VAL A 285 -6.73 8.31 44.64
N VAL A 286 -7.80 7.71 44.12
CA VAL A 286 -7.99 6.26 44.11
C VAL A 286 -7.33 5.68 42.86
N SER A 287 -6.56 4.61 43.02
CA SER A 287 -5.96 3.88 41.90
C SER A 287 -7.03 3.11 41.13
N GLN A 288 -7.06 3.27 39.80
CA GLN A 288 -8.04 2.60 38.95
C GLN A 288 -7.88 1.08 38.99
N GLU A 289 -8.98 0.36 39.20
CA GLU A 289 -9.08 -1.06 38.95
C GLU A 289 -10.02 -1.24 37.74
N ILE A 290 -9.47 -1.60 36.58
CA ILE A 290 -10.26 -1.80 35.36
C ILE A 290 -10.91 -3.19 35.44
N PRO A 291 -12.24 -3.30 35.64
CA PRO A 291 -12.87 -4.61 35.68
C PRO A 291 -12.78 -5.24 34.29
N PRO A 292 -12.35 -6.51 34.17
CA PRO A 292 -12.33 -7.17 32.88
C PRO A 292 -13.75 -7.30 32.32
N LEU A 293 -13.90 -7.18 31.01
CA LEU A 293 -15.16 -7.44 30.33
C LEU A 293 -15.61 -8.88 30.62
N GLN A 294 -16.80 -9.03 31.23
CA GLN A 294 -17.35 -10.32 31.63
C GLN A 294 -18.86 -10.35 31.41
N PHE A 295 -19.28 -11.00 30.32
CA PHE A 295 -20.68 -11.14 29.95
C PHE A 295 -21.29 -12.43 30.51
N SER A 296 -22.56 -12.38 30.93
CA SER A 296 -23.33 -13.60 31.22
C SER A 296 -23.74 -14.27 29.91
N LEU A 297 -23.25 -15.48 29.66
CA LEU A 297 -23.28 -16.14 28.35
C LEU A 297 -24.63 -16.83 28.03
N THR A 298 -25.73 -16.08 28.07
CA THR A 298 -27.08 -16.56 27.74
C THR A 298 -27.66 -15.83 26.52
N ARG A 299 -28.61 -16.45 25.81
CA ARG A 299 -29.22 -15.88 24.60
C ARG A 299 -29.98 -14.57 24.86
N ASP A 300 -30.72 -14.53 25.95
CA ASP A 300 -31.51 -13.35 26.33
C ASP A 300 -30.57 -12.19 26.67
N ASN A 301 -29.49 -12.47 27.41
CA ASN A 301 -28.49 -11.46 27.73
C ASN A 301 -27.74 -10.97 26.48
N PHE A 302 -27.39 -11.85 25.54
CA PHE A 302 -26.79 -11.46 24.26
C PHE A 302 -27.65 -10.45 23.51
N THR A 303 -28.94 -10.76 23.37
CA THR A 303 -29.90 -9.92 22.64
C THR A 303 -30.06 -8.57 23.33
N ALA A 304 -30.11 -8.56 24.65
CA ALA A 304 -30.32 -7.35 25.43
C ALA A 304 -29.07 -6.45 25.46
N LEU A 305 -27.87 -7.04 25.55
CA LEU A 305 -26.61 -6.31 25.40
C LEU A 305 -26.43 -5.71 24.00
N TYR A 306 -26.77 -6.46 22.94
CA TYR A 306 -26.71 -5.93 21.58
C TYR A 306 -27.70 -4.78 21.35
N ARG A 307 -28.93 -4.89 21.87
CA ARG A 307 -29.91 -3.78 21.83
C ARG A 307 -29.44 -2.54 22.58
N THR A 308 -28.73 -2.72 23.69
CA THR A 308 -28.32 -1.62 24.57
C THR A 308 -27.05 -0.91 24.09
N PHE A 309 -26.07 -1.66 23.57
CA PHE A 309 -24.73 -1.15 23.28
C PHE A 309 -24.32 -1.26 21.79
N GLY A 310 -25.11 -1.96 20.96
CA GLY A 310 -24.90 -2.07 19.51
C GLY A 310 -23.48 -2.50 19.12
N PRO A 311 -22.77 -1.74 18.25
CA PRO A 311 -21.45 -2.12 17.76
C PRO A 311 -20.36 -2.16 18.84
N ALA A 312 -20.49 -1.37 19.90
CA ALA A 312 -19.55 -1.41 21.03
C ALA A 312 -19.59 -2.77 21.74
N PHE A 313 -20.79 -3.34 21.91
CA PHE A 313 -20.93 -4.70 22.44
C PHE A 313 -20.40 -5.75 21.47
N LEU A 314 -20.68 -5.66 20.16
CA LEU A 314 -20.14 -6.63 19.20
C LEU A 314 -18.61 -6.65 19.22
N THR A 315 -17.98 -5.47 19.26
CA THR A 315 -16.52 -5.32 19.36
C THR A 315 -15.98 -5.98 20.63
N ALA A 316 -16.56 -5.64 21.79
CA ALA A 316 -16.17 -6.21 23.07
C ALA A 316 -16.45 -7.72 23.16
N GLY A 317 -17.56 -8.19 22.58
CA GLY A 317 -17.97 -9.59 22.53
C GLY A 317 -16.98 -10.43 21.73
N VAL A 318 -16.47 -9.90 20.61
CA VAL A 318 -15.38 -10.54 19.84
C VAL A 318 -14.07 -10.54 20.63
N ALA A 319 -13.75 -9.46 21.35
CA ALA A 319 -12.56 -9.40 22.18
C ALA A 319 -12.60 -10.44 23.32
N THR A 320 -13.73 -10.59 24.02
CA THR A 320 -13.88 -11.59 25.09
C THR A 320 -13.96 -13.02 24.58
N ALA A 321 -14.48 -13.23 23.36
CA ALA A 321 -14.57 -14.53 22.71
C ALA A 321 -13.20 -15.24 22.56
N THR A 322 -12.10 -14.49 22.55
CA THR A 322 -10.75 -15.09 22.54
C THR A 322 -10.44 -15.93 23.79
N ASN A 323 -11.12 -15.65 24.91
CA ASN A 323 -10.81 -16.22 26.23
C ASN A 323 -11.81 -17.28 26.70
N HIS A 324 -12.90 -17.55 25.97
CA HIS A 324 -13.91 -18.52 26.38
C HIS A 324 -14.48 -19.33 25.21
N SER A 325 -14.68 -20.64 25.43
CA SER A 325 -15.07 -21.60 24.38
C SER A 325 -16.58 -21.89 24.33
N ASN A 326 -17.45 -20.95 24.71
CA ASN A 326 -18.90 -21.17 24.65
C ASN A 326 -19.39 -21.14 23.19
N GLU A 327 -19.66 -22.32 22.63
CA GLU A 327 -20.06 -22.51 21.24
C GLU A 327 -21.36 -21.77 20.88
N ALA A 328 -22.36 -21.78 21.78
CA ALA A 328 -23.64 -21.11 21.53
C ALA A 328 -23.47 -19.58 21.45
N TRP A 329 -22.61 -19.01 22.31
CA TRP A 329 -22.29 -17.57 22.27
C TRP A 329 -21.53 -17.16 21.02
N LEU A 330 -20.55 -17.98 20.60
CA LEU A 330 -19.80 -17.76 19.36
C LEU A 330 -20.70 -17.84 18.13
N GLU A 331 -21.64 -18.79 18.11
CA GLU A 331 -22.60 -18.93 17.00
C GLU A 331 -23.56 -17.73 16.94
N MET A 332 -23.98 -17.16 18.07
CA MET A 332 -24.78 -15.92 18.08
C MET A 332 -23.99 -14.71 17.57
N LEU A 333 -22.73 -14.56 18.00
CA LEU A 333 -21.83 -13.52 17.47
C LEU A 333 -21.67 -13.67 15.96
N LYS A 334 -21.40 -14.89 15.49
CA LYS A 334 -21.26 -15.21 14.07
C LYS A 334 -22.53 -14.88 13.29
N GLN A 335 -23.70 -15.29 13.77
CA GLN A 335 -24.97 -14.97 13.10
C GLN A 335 -25.20 -13.47 13.02
N THR A 336 -24.94 -12.74 14.09
CA THR A 336 -25.18 -11.28 14.16
C THR A 336 -24.18 -10.50 13.30
N LEU A 337 -22.90 -10.86 13.29
CA LEU A 337 -21.86 -10.20 12.48
C LEU A 337 -22.07 -10.39 10.97
N ASN A 338 -22.76 -11.45 10.56
CA ASN A 338 -23.01 -11.78 9.16
C ASN A 338 -24.41 -11.42 8.66
N GLN A 339 -25.20 -10.70 9.47
CA GLN A 339 -26.50 -10.15 9.08
C GLN A 339 -26.36 -8.92 8.18
N ALA A 340 -27.36 -8.69 7.33
CA ALA A 340 -27.36 -7.58 6.38
C ALA A 340 -27.39 -6.22 7.09
N GLU A 341 -28.07 -6.12 8.23
CA GLU A 341 -28.13 -4.90 9.04
C GLU A 341 -26.76 -4.51 9.60
N THR A 342 -25.95 -5.52 9.99
CA THR A 342 -24.62 -5.32 10.58
C THR A 342 -23.55 -5.01 9.54
N LEU A 343 -23.79 -5.29 8.25
CA LEU A 343 -22.82 -5.07 7.18
C LEU A 343 -22.32 -3.62 7.12
N LYS A 344 -23.18 -2.64 7.44
CA LYS A 344 -22.82 -1.21 7.49
C LYS A 344 -21.96 -0.83 8.70
N LEU A 345 -22.06 -1.59 9.79
CA LEU A 345 -21.34 -1.35 11.05
C LEU A 345 -19.99 -2.09 11.08
N LEU A 346 -19.86 -3.12 10.25
CA LEU A 346 -18.71 -4.02 10.23
C LEU A 346 -17.38 -3.31 9.91
N PRO A 347 -17.31 -2.29 9.02
CA PRO A 347 -16.08 -1.55 8.79
C PRO A 347 -15.51 -0.90 10.06
N ASP A 348 -16.35 -0.24 10.85
CA ASP A 348 -15.93 0.39 12.11
C ASP A 348 -15.45 -0.64 13.11
N ILE A 349 -16.16 -1.77 13.24
CA ILE A 349 -15.77 -2.88 14.14
C ILE A 349 -14.42 -3.46 13.73
N ILE A 350 -14.19 -3.68 12.43
CA ILE A 350 -12.92 -4.23 11.92
C ILE A 350 -11.77 -3.25 12.19
N ASN A 351 -11.94 -1.97 11.90
CA ASN A 351 -10.90 -0.95 12.11
C ASN A 351 -10.58 -0.78 13.61
N ILE A 352 -11.59 -0.72 14.49
CA ILE A 352 -11.38 -0.63 15.95
C ILE A 352 -10.62 -1.86 16.45
N ILE A 353 -11.01 -3.07 16.02
CA ILE A 353 -10.32 -4.30 16.43
C ILE A 353 -8.87 -4.35 15.91
N ALA A 354 -8.64 -3.94 14.67
CA ALA A 354 -7.30 -3.91 14.10
C ALA A 354 -6.37 -2.90 14.82
N ARG A 355 -6.93 -1.76 15.26
CA ARG A 355 -6.19 -0.67 15.91
C ARG A 355 -5.94 -0.90 17.40
N GLU A 356 -6.97 -1.29 18.14
CA GLU A 356 -6.96 -1.24 19.61
C GLU A 356 -6.75 -2.61 20.26
N TYR A 357 -6.90 -3.70 19.51
CA TYR A 357 -6.85 -5.05 20.06
C TYR A 357 -5.70 -5.90 19.48
N SER A 358 -5.36 -6.98 20.18
CA SER A 358 -4.27 -7.87 19.77
C SER A 358 -4.57 -8.62 18.46
N PRO A 359 -3.55 -9.04 17.70
CA PRO A 359 -3.74 -9.84 16.47
C PRO A 359 -4.55 -11.13 16.66
N LYS A 360 -4.58 -11.67 17.90
CA LYS A 360 -5.43 -12.83 18.25
C LYS A 360 -6.92 -12.49 18.17
N VAL A 361 -7.32 -11.30 18.60
CA VAL A 361 -8.71 -10.82 18.55
C VAL A 361 -9.12 -10.59 17.09
N LEU A 362 -8.25 -9.98 16.29
CA LEU A 362 -8.49 -9.80 14.85
C LEU A 362 -8.66 -11.14 14.13
N LYS A 363 -7.87 -12.16 14.51
CA LYS A 363 -8.08 -13.53 14.01
C LYS A 363 -9.45 -14.07 14.41
N THR A 364 -9.86 -13.92 15.66
CA THR A 364 -11.19 -14.36 16.11
C THR A 364 -12.32 -13.64 15.37
N LEU A 365 -12.19 -12.34 15.11
CA LEU A 365 -13.13 -11.61 14.25
C LEU A 365 -13.20 -12.23 12.84
N ALA A 366 -12.04 -12.50 12.24
CA ALA A 366 -11.97 -13.09 10.91
C ALA A 366 -12.58 -14.50 10.84
N ASP A 367 -12.45 -15.30 11.90
CA ASP A 367 -13.08 -16.62 12.01
C ASP A 367 -14.62 -16.53 12.16
N LEU A 368 -15.12 -15.46 12.80
CA LEU A 368 -16.56 -15.20 12.98
C LEU A 368 -17.21 -14.57 11.74
N ILE A 369 -16.48 -13.83 10.91
CA ILE A 369 -17.01 -13.29 9.65
C ILE A 369 -17.06 -14.41 8.61
N ALA A 370 -18.21 -14.62 7.97
CA ALA A 370 -18.40 -15.59 6.90
C ALA A 370 -17.69 -15.15 5.61
N GLU A 371 -17.28 -16.10 4.77
CA GLU A 371 -16.62 -15.78 3.49
C GLU A 371 -17.52 -14.93 2.57
N SER A 372 -18.83 -15.18 2.56
CA SER A 372 -19.80 -14.38 1.80
C SER A 372 -19.84 -12.92 2.24
N THR A 373 -19.78 -12.67 3.54
CA THR A 373 -19.83 -11.32 4.12
C THR A 373 -18.53 -10.57 3.86
N ALA A 374 -17.38 -11.25 4.00
CA ALA A 374 -16.10 -10.65 3.65
C ALA A 374 -15.99 -10.35 2.15
N HIS A 375 -16.53 -11.22 1.28
CA HIS A 375 -16.61 -10.97 -0.16
C HIS A 375 -17.54 -9.80 -0.48
N GLN A 376 -18.67 -9.66 0.22
CA GLN A 376 -19.55 -8.50 0.09
C GLN A 376 -18.84 -7.19 0.46
N LEU A 377 -18.09 -7.16 1.57
CA LEU A 377 -17.28 -5.98 1.93
C LEU A 377 -16.26 -5.63 0.84
N LEU A 378 -15.62 -6.65 0.25
CA LEU A 378 -14.69 -6.45 -0.87
C LEU A 378 -15.41 -5.86 -2.09
N THR A 379 -16.60 -6.36 -2.46
CA THR A 379 -17.38 -5.82 -3.59
C THR A 379 -17.92 -4.40 -3.34
N LEU A 380 -18.07 -4.01 -2.08
CA LEU A 380 -18.47 -2.65 -1.68
C LEU A 380 -17.26 -1.70 -1.51
N ASN A 381 -16.08 -2.12 -1.98
CA ASN A 381 -14.82 -1.37 -1.91
C ASN A 381 -14.48 -0.89 -0.47
N GLN A 382 -14.83 -1.68 0.55
CA GLN A 382 -14.53 -1.36 1.94
C GLN A 382 -13.09 -1.74 2.31
N SER A 383 -12.26 -0.74 2.57
CA SER A 383 -10.83 -0.87 2.89
C SER A 383 -10.49 -1.78 4.06
N CYS A 384 -11.35 -1.74 5.08
CA CYS A 384 -11.18 -2.49 6.33
C CYS A 384 -10.99 -3.99 6.10
N VAL A 385 -11.49 -4.53 4.97
CA VAL A 385 -11.39 -5.96 4.64
C VAL A 385 -9.93 -6.42 4.53
N PHE A 386 -8.98 -5.51 4.27
CA PHE A 386 -7.57 -5.84 4.15
C PHE A 386 -6.94 -6.31 5.45
N HIS A 387 -7.43 -5.82 6.60
CA HIS A 387 -7.04 -6.32 7.91
C HIS A 387 -7.38 -7.81 8.10
N LEU A 388 -8.39 -8.33 7.40
CA LEU A 388 -8.83 -9.72 7.49
C LEU A 388 -8.05 -10.66 6.56
N LEU A 389 -7.30 -10.15 5.57
CA LEU A 389 -6.65 -10.97 4.52
C LEU A 389 -5.64 -11.98 5.08
N GLN A 390 -4.94 -11.62 6.15
CA GLN A 390 -3.97 -12.52 6.80
C GLN A 390 -4.64 -13.80 7.34
N HIS A 391 -5.92 -13.73 7.68
CA HIS A 391 -6.69 -14.81 8.28
C HIS A 391 -7.71 -15.44 7.31
N LYS A 392 -8.05 -14.75 6.21
CA LYS A 392 -8.96 -15.22 5.16
C LYS A 392 -8.24 -15.35 3.79
N PRO A 393 -7.44 -16.41 3.57
CA PRO A 393 -6.63 -16.52 2.37
C PRO A 393 -7.43 -16.69 1.07
N ARG A 394 -8.72 -17.07 1.15
CA ARG A 394 -9.58 -17.20 -0.03
C ARG A 394 -9.92 -15.86 -0.67
N LEU A 395 -10.08 -14.79 0.12
CA LEU A 395 -10.34 -13.43 -0.37
C LEU A 395 -9.25 -12.95 -1.32
N LEU A 396 -8.01 -13.41 -1.15
CA LEU A 396 -6.90 -13.05 -2.03
C LEU A 396 -7.15 -13.48 -3.49
N HIS A 397 -7.88 -14.58 -3.72
CA HIS A 397 -8.21 -15.02 -5.08
C HIS A 397 -9.19 -14.07 -5.78
N ASP A 398 -9.96 -13.31 -5.02
CA ASP A 398 -10.95 -12.35 -5.53
C ASP A 398 -10.36 -10.94 -5.68
N ILE A 399 -9.13 -10.71 -5.19
CA ILE A 399 -8.41 -9.44 -5.35
C ILE A 399 -7.67 -9.46 -6.70
N THR A 400 -8.20 -8.71 -7.66
CA THR A 400 -7.56 -8.44 -8.94
C THR A 400 -6.74 -7.15 -8.88
N GLU A 401 -5.87 -6.93 -9.87
CA GLU A 401 -5.14 -5.67 -10.01
C GLU A 401 -6.07 -4.47 -10.21
N GLU A 402 -7.14 -4.63 -11.00
CA GLU A 402 -8.15 -3.61 -11.23
C GLU A 402 -8.85 -3.19 -9.93
N ASN A 403 -9.26 -4.15 -9.09
CA ASN A 403 -9.91 -3.88 -7.81
C ASN A 403 -8.98 -3.09 -6.87
N VAL A 404 -7.67 -3.40 -6.86
CA VAL A 404 -6.69 -2.68 -6.03
C VAL A 404 -6.49 -1.25 -6.54
N ILE A 405 -6.47 -1.03 -7.84
CA ILE A 405 -6.35 0.32 -8.42
C ILE A 405 -7.61 1.15 -8.12
N GLU A 406 -8.80 0.56 -8.29
CA GLU A 406 -10.07 1.23 -7.96
C GLU A 406 -10.11 1.61 -6.47
N TYR A 407 -9.62 0.73 -5.62
CA TYR A 407 -9.48 0.98 -4.19
C TYR A 407 -8.55 2.17 -3.89
N ILE A 408 -7.34 2.19 -4.47
CA ILE A 408 -6.40 3.31 -4.30
C ILE A 408 -7.04 4.62 -4.76
N ASN A 409 -7.75 4.59 -5.89
CA ASN A 409 -8.46 5.77 -6.40
C ASN A 409 -9.59 6.22 -5.47
N HIS A 410 -10.31 5.29 -4.84
CA HIS A 410 -11.34 5.61 -3.84
C HIS A 410 -10.73 6.29 -2.61
N LEU A 411 -9.58 5.81 -2.13
CA LEU A 411 -8.85 6.45 -1.02
C LEU A 411 -8.42 7.88 -1.34
N VAL A 412 -7.90 8.13 -2.55
CA VAL A 412 -7.48 9.48 -2.99
C VAL A 412 -8.66 10.47 -2.99
N ARG A 413 -9.89 10.01 -3.22
CA ARG A 413 -11.09 10.87 -3.25
C ARG A 413 -11.64 11.22 -1.87
N LEU A 414 -11.30 10.47 -0.83
CA LEU A 414 -11.88 10.63 0.50
C LEU A 414 -11.25 11.80 1.30
N ASP A 415 -10.16 12.40 0.82
CA ASP A 415 -9.44 13.54 1.46
C ASP A 415 -9.20 13.35 2.97
N THR A 416 -9.01 12.09 3.37
CA THR A 416 -8.88 11.71 4.77
C THR A 416 -7.43 11.87 5.20
N HIS A 417 -7.18 12.79 6.14
CA HIS A 417 -5.94 12.87 6.93
C HIS A 417 -5.82 11.71 7.93
N ASP A 418 -6.33 10.54 7.57
CA ASP A 418 -6.47 9.39 8.45
C ASP A 418 -5.30 8.43 8.28
N GLN A 419 -4.55 8.23 9.36
CA GLN A 419 -3.43 7.29 9.41
C GLN A 419 -3.89 5.84 9.13
N GLU A 420 -5.18 5.56 9.30
CA GLU A 420 -5.80 4.26 9.03
C GLU A 420 -5.57 3.77 7.58
N ILE A 421 -5.49 4.70 6.62
CA ILE A 421 -5.23 4.36 5.21
C ILE A 421 -3.89 3.64 5.07
N ILE A 422 -2.86 4.13 5.76
CA ILE A 422 -1.52 3.54 5.71
C ILE A 422 -1.54 2.15 6.35
N TYR A 423 -2.26 1.96 7.45
CA TYR A 423 -2.41 0.63 8.08
C TYR A 423 -3.13 -0.37 7.16
N GLN A 424 -4.21 0.04 6.51
CA GLN A 424 -4.96 -0.79 5.57
C GLN A 424 -4.12 -1.14 4.33
N LEU A 425 -3.41 -0.16 3.76
CA LEU A 425 -2.49 -0.39 2.64
C LEU A 425 -1.32 -1.30 3.06
N MET A 426 -0.79 -1.15 4.27
CA MET A 426 0.28 -2.02 4.79
C MET A 426 -0.21 -3.45 5.03
N ALA A 427 -1.45 -3.64 5.49
CA ALA A 427 -2.06 -4.97 5.62
C ALA A 427 -2.17 -5.66 4.25
N LEU A 428 -2.65 -4.95 3.24
CA LEU A 428 -2.71 -5.44 1.86
C LEU A 428 -1.30 -5.73 1.31
N PHE A 429 -0.37 -4.79 1.47
CA PHE A 429 1.01 -4.88 1.00
C PHE A 429 1.74 -6.12 1.54
N ARG A 430 1.63 -6.39 2.86
CA ARG A 430 2.24 -7.57 3.50
C ARG A 430 1.77 -8.88 2.86
N VAL A 431 0.49 -8.98 2.51
CA VAL A 431 -0.10 -10.19 1.91
C VAL A 431 0.30 -10.32 0.43
N LEU A 432 0.20 -9.22 -0.34
CA LEU A 432 0.55 -9.21 -1.76
C LEU A 432 2.04 -9.48 -1.98
N LEU A 433 2.91 -8.90 -1.15
CA LEU A 433 4.36 -9.12 -1.16
C LEU A 433 4.70 -10.60 -0.94
N LYS A 434 4.08 -11.24 0.06
CA LYS A 434 4.30 -12.67 0.35
C LYS A 434 3.90 -13.58 -0.82
N LYS A 435 3.01 -13.10 -1.69
CA LYS A 435 2.40 -13.86 -2.79
C LYS A 435 2.96 -13.47 -4.17
N ASN A 436 3.92 -12.53 -4.22
CA ASN A 436 4.47 -11.97 -5.45
C ASN A 436 3.36 -11.49 -6.43
N HIS A 437 2.33 -10.83 -5.90
CA HIS A 437 1.20 -10.35 -6.71
C HIS A 437 1.59 -9.10 -7.52
N PRO A 438 1.16 -8.93 -8.79
CA PRO A 438 1.54 -7.78 -9.63
C PRO A 438 1.15 -6.42 -9.03
N ALA A 439 -0.02 -6.34 -8.38
CA ALA A 439 -0.49 -5.11 -7.73
C ALA A 439 0.38 -4.64 -6.54
N THR A 440 1.39 -5.40 -6.10
CA THR A 440 2.28 -5.01 -4.99
C THR A 440 2.98 -3.68 -5.26
N LYS A 441 3.39 -3.41 -6.52
CA LYS A 441 4.01 -2.14 -6.92
C LYS A 441 3.04 -0.96 -6.70
N ALA A 442 1.81 -1.08 -7.19
CA ALA A 442 0.79 -0.02 -7.06
C ALA A 442 0.47 0.31 -5.59
N VAL A 443 0.37 -0.71 -4.73
CA VAL A 443 0.14 -0.51 -3.30
C VAL A 443 1.35 0.15 -2.62
N PHE A 444 2.57 -0.26 -2.95
CA PHE A 444 3.79 0.38 -2.44
C PHE A 444 3.84 1.87 -2.80
N GLU A 445 3.54 2.19 -4.06
CA GLU A 445 3.46 3.57 -4.55
C GLU A 445 2.39 4.39 -3.82
N ALA A 446 1.20 3.81 -3.61
CA ALA A 446 0.13 4.45 -2.85
C ALA A 446 0.52 4.71 -1.38
N ILE A 447 1.27 3.80 -0.74
CA ILE A 447 1.77 4.01 0.63
C ILE A 447 2.70 5.22 0.66
N LEU A 448 3.66 5.29 -0.27
CA LEU A 448 4.59 6.43 -0.36
C LEU A 448 3.86 7.76 -0.58
N ASP A 449 2.81 7.77 -1.41
CA ASP A 449 2.06 8.99 -1.69
C ASP A 449 1.25 9.48 -0.47
N ASN A 450 0.72 8.56 0.34
CA ASN A 450 -0.01 8.89 1.57
C ASN A 450 0.91 9.23 2.75
N LEU A 451 2.13 8.67 2.80
CA LEU A 451 3.12 8.99 3.84
C LEU A 451 3.54 10.46 3.84
N VAL A 452 3.35 11.19 2.72
CA VAL A 452 3.66 12.63 2.62
C VAL A 452 2.88 13.46 3.63
N ASN A 453 1.65 13.05 3.92
CA ASN A 453 0.77 13.75 4.85
C ASN A 453 0.90 13.22 6.29
N HIS A 454 1.69 12.16 6.51
CA HIS A 454 1.81 11.45 7.79
C HIS A 454 3.25 11.12 8.16
N ALA A 455 4.15 12.11 8.06
CA ALA A 455 5.58 11.92 8.31
C ALA A 455 5.90 11.37 9.71
N GLN A 456 5.06 11.60 10.72
CA GLN A 456 5.24 11.04 12.07
C GLN A 456 5.26 9.50 12.11
N LEU A 457 4.63 8.82 11.14
CA LEU A 457 4.62 7.35 11.08
C LEU A 457 5.97 6.76 10.68
N LEU A 458 6.87 7.57 10.13
CA LEU A 458 8.22 7.15 9.75
C LEU A 458 9.16 7.01 10.96
N GLU A 459 8.72 7.39 12.16
CA GLU A 459 9.40 7.06 13.42
C GLU A 459 9.28 5.56 13.80
N ASP A 460 8.33 4.83 13.18
CA ASP A 460 8.14 3.39 13.40
C ASP A 460 9.16 2.56 12.60
N GLU A 461 10.16 2.03 13.30
CA GLU A 461 11.20 1.15 12.75
C GLU A 461 10.63 -0.14 12.14
N GLU A 462 9.52 -0.67 12.65
CA GLU A 462 8.89 -1.87 12.06
C GLU A 462 8.32 -1.54 10.68
N LEU A 463 7.62 -0.41 10.56
CA LEU A 463 7.07 0.07 9.28
C LEU A 463 8.17 0.24 8.24
N LEU A 464 9.27 0.92 8.59
CA LEU A 464 10.43 1.11 7.71
C LEU A 464 11.05 -0.23 7.30
N THR A 465 11.18 -1.15 8.24
CA THR A 465 11.74 -2.49 7.98
C THR A 465 10.87 -3.29 7.02
N GLN A 466 9.54 -3.16 7.08
CA GLN A 466 8.64 -3.84 6.15
C GLN A 466 8.70 -3.24 4.74
N LEU A 467 8.80 -1.92 4.61
CA LEU A 467 8.96 -1.28 3.30
C LEU A 467 10.29 -1.68 2.63
N LYS A 468 11.36 -1.78 3.41
CA LYS A 468 12.70 -2.23 2.94
C LYS A 468 12.73 -3.70 2.49
N LYS A 469 11.79 -4.54 2.94
CA LYS A 469 11.73 -5.96 2.51
C LYS A 469 11.28 -6.14 1.06
N TYR A 470 10.76 -5.09 0.42
CA TYR A 470 10.33 -5.19 -0.96
C TYR A 470 11.55 -5.20 -1.90
N PRO A 471 11.72 -6.22 -2.77
CA PRO A 471 12.91 -6.36 -3.61
C PRO A 471 13.17 -5.14 -4.51
N ASP A 472 12.09 -4.53 -5.02
CA ASP A 472 12.18 -3.39 -5.94
C ASP A 472 12.17 -2.03 -5.21
N CYS A 473 12.28 -2.03 -3.87
CA CYS A 473 12.20 -0.80 -3.07
C CYS A 473 13.24 0.24 -3.52
N GLU A 474 14.52 -0.13 -3.60
CA GLU A 474 15.59 0.80 -4.00
C GLU A 474 15.37 1.33 -5.43
N LEU A 475 15.04 0.44 -6.36
CA LEU A 475 14.79 0.79 -7.77
C LEU A 475 13.60 1.74 -7.93
N LEU A 476 12.48 1.51 -7.24
CA LEU A 476 11.31 2.38 -7.32
C LEU A 476 11.54 3.74 -6.65
N LEU A 477 12.28 3.77 -5.54
CA LEU A 477 12.68 5.03 -4.91
C LEU A 477 13.58 5.83 -5.85
N GLU A 478 14.55 5.19 -6.53
CA GLU A 478 15.38 5.78 -7.57
C GLU A 478 14.55 6.33 -8.75
N GLU A 479 13.66 5.52 -9.33
CA GLU A 479 12.76 5.93 -10.42
C GLU A 479 11.92 7.16 -10.04
N ARG A 480 11.38 7.20 -8.81
CA ARG A 480 10.60 8.34 -8.32
C ARG A 480 11.45 9.59 -8.13
N CYS A 481 12.66 9.44 -7.62
CA CYS A 481 13.58 10.57 -7.46
C CYS A 481 13.96 11.17 -8.82
N GLU A 482 14.28 10.32 -9.80
CA GLU A 482 14.53 10.76 -11.17
C GLU A 482 13.30 11.43 -11.79
N HIS A 483 12.11 10.86 -11.61
CA HIS A 483 10.88 11.40 -12.16
C HIS A 483 10.60 12.80 -11.61
N MET A 484 10.70 13.00 -10.30
CA MET A 484 10.55 14.32 -9.68
C MET A 484 11.60 15.32 -10.17
N GLN A 485 12.85 14.88 -10.39
CA GLN A 485 13.89 15.73 -10.95
C GLN A 485 13.57 16.15 -12.39
N LYS A 486 13.10 15.20 -13.21
CA LYS A 486 12.68 15.45 -14.60
C LYS A 486 11.50 16.42 -14.63
N GLN A 487 10.52 16.25 -13.75
CA GLN A 487 9.38 17.17 -13.60
C GLN A 487 9.83 18.59 -13.22
N LEU A 488 10.71 18.72 -12.23
CA LEU A 488 11.25 20.03 -11.83
C LEU A 488 12.04 20.67 -12.98
N ASN A 489 12.90 19.91 -13.65
CA ASN A 489 13.69 20.42 -14.78
C ASN A 489 12.80 20.84 -15.96
N PHE A 490 11.74 20.07 -16.25
CA PHE A 490 10.74 20.43 -17.26
C PHE A 490 10.02 21.72 -16.88
N CYS A 491 9.57 21.84 -15.63
CA CYS A 491 8.93 23.05 -15.13
C CYS A 491 9.85 24.27 -15.23
N ILE A 492 11.13 24.14 -14.84
CA ILE A 492 12.11 25.22 -15.01
C ILE A 492 12.24 25.61 -16.49
N ALA A 493 12.39 24.64 -17.40
CA ALA A 493 12.56 24.91 -18.83
C ALA A 493 11.31 25.58 -19.45
N GLU A 494 10.11 25.09 -19.11
CA GLU A 494 8.84 25.63 -19.58
C GLU A 494 8.67 27.08 -19.10
N GLN A 495 8.83 27.32 -17.80
CA GLN A 495 8.64 28.64 -17.20
C GLN A 495 9.74 29.64 -17.57
N ALA A 496 10.95 29.16 -17.89
CA ALA A 496 12.06 30.01 -18.34
C ALA A 496 12.04 30.32 -19.85
N SER A 497 11.14 29.72 -20.64
CA SER A 497 11.11 29.87 -22.10
C SER A 497 10.47 31.18 -22.60
N GLY A 498 9.77 31.91 -21.71
CA GLY A 498 9.09 33.16 -22.04
C GLY A 498 10.04 34.34 -22.28
N SER A 499 9.55 35.35 -23.02
CA SER A 499 10.28 36.60 -23.26
C SER A 499 10.41 37.49 -22.01
N VAL A 500 9.55 37.30 -21.00
CA VAL A 500 9.60 37.98 -19.70
C VAL A 500 9.45 36.92 -18.62
N PHE A 501 10.34 36.96 -17.63
CA PHE A 501 10.28 36.12 -16.44
C PHE A 501 9.75 36.97 -15.27
N GLY A 502 8.68 36.53 -14.61
CA GLY A 502 8.06 37.26 -13.51
C GLY A 502 7.75 36.39 -12.29
N ASN A 503 7.17 37.02 -11.25
CA ASN A 503 6.89 36.39 -9.95
C ASN A 503 6.02 35.11 -10.09
N HIS A 504 5.02 35.12 -10.97
CA HIS A 504 4.19 33.92 -11.22
C HIS A 504 5.01 32.71 -11.72
N ASN A 505 5.99 32.93 -12.60
CA ASN A 505 6.85 31.87 -13.12
C ASN A 505 7.72 31.29 -12.01
N TYR A 506 8.34 32.15 -11.20
CA TYR A 506 9.16 31.73 -10.06
C TYR A 506 8.34 30.94 -9.04
N ASN A 507 7.18 31.43 -8.62
CA ASN A 507 6.33 30.73 -7.64
C ASN A 507 5.88 29.36 -8.14
N THR A 508 5.54 29.24 -9.43
CA THR A 508 5.18 27.95 -10.02
C THR A 508 6.33 26.93 -9.91
N ILE A 509 7.57 27.35 -10.16
CA ILE A 509 8.75 26.49 -10.01
C ILE A 509 9.00 26.18 -8.52
N GLU A 510 8.88 27.19 -7.64
CA GLU A 510 9.10 27.04 -6.20
C GLU A 510 8.09 26.07 -5.57
N ASP A 511 6.82 26.12 -5.97
CA ASP A 511 5.78 25.19 -5.53
C ASP A 511 6.08 23.75 -5.94
N VAL A 512 6.50 23.53 -7.19
CA VAL A 512 6.93 22.21 -7.68
C VAL A 512 8.14 21.70 -6.91
N TRP A 513 9.13 22.56 -6.65
CA TRP A 513 10.32 22.21 -5.87
C TRP A 513 10.00 21.89 -4.41
N LEU A 514 9.15 22.68 -3.75
CA LEU A 514 8.69 22.44 -2.37
C LEU A 514 7.90 21.13 -2.28
N GLY A 515 7.02 20.86 -3.23
CA GLY A 515 6.29 19.61 -3.33
C GLY A 515 7.22 18.40 -3.48
N ALA A 516 8.24 18.52 -4.33
CA ALA A 516 9.25 17.48 -4.50
C ALA A 516 10.08 17.30 -3.21
N LEU A 517 10.53 18.38 -2.55
CA LEU A 517 11.29 18.29 -1.29
C LEU A 517 10.57 17.52 -0.19
N ARG A 518 9.25 17.74 -0.02
CA ARG A 518 8.45 16.99 0.97
C ARG A 518 8.46 15.49 0.68
N LYS A 519 8.30 15.11 -0.60
CA LYS A 519 8.38 13.71 -1.04
C LYS A 519 9.78 13.12 -0.84
N PHE A 520 10.83 13.89 -1.14
CA PHE A 520 12.22 13.47 -0.91
C PHE A 520 12.55 13.21 0.55
N ALA A 521 12.01 14.02 1.47
CA ALA A 521 12.26 13.83 2.90
C ALA A 521 11.81 12.44 3.38
N ILE A 522 10.67 11.95 2.89
CA ILE A 522 10.14 10.61 3.19
C ILE A 522 11.04 9.54 2.60
N ILE A 523 11.41 9.68 1.32
CA ILE A 523 12.28 8.72 0.63
C ILE A 523 13.62 8.60 1.36
N HIS A 524 14.19 9.72 1.82
CA HIS A 524 15.43 9.74 2.58
C HIS A 524 15.29 9.07 3.96
N GLN A 525 14.13 9.19 4.63
CA GLN A 525 13.88 8.47 5.89
C GLN A 525 13.75 6.95 5.66
N ILE A 526 13.15 6.54 4.54
CA ILE A 526 13.06 5.12 4.15
C ILE A 526 14.44 4.58 3.74
N ASN A 527 15.20 5.29 2.92
CA ASN A 527 16.54 4.90 2.50
C ASN A 527 17.57 6.03 2.69
N PRO A 528 18.22 6.11 3.87
CA PRO A 528 19.22 7.14 4.16
C PRO A 528 20.51 7.04 3.34
N GLN A 529 20.78 5.91 2.69
CA GLN A 529 22.01 5.74 1.89
C GLN A 529 21.91 6.38 0.51
N MET A 530 20.70 6.78 0.11
CA MET A 530 20.42 7.34 -1.20
C MET A 530 21.01 8.76 -1.32
N LYS A 531 21.97 8.94 -2.25
CA LYS A 531 22.70 10.20 -2.45
C LYS A 531 21.98 11.13 -3.43
N PHE A 532 20.71 11.43 -3.19
CA PHE A 532 19.94 12.34 -4.03
C PHE A 532 19.77 13.72 -3.38
N SER A 533 19.88 14.81 -4.15
CA SER A 533 19.62 16.16 -3.66
C SER A 533 19.03 17.07 -4.75
N LEU A 534 17.95 17.77 -4.42
CA LEU A 534 17.39 18.85 -5.25
C LEU A 534 18.11 20.21 -5.06
N GLY A 535 19.09 20.27 -4.15
CA GLY A 535 19.76 21.51 -3.76
C GLY A 535 18.94 22.38 -2.80
N HIS A 536 19.57 23.41 -2.24
CA HIS A 536 18.91 24.42 -1.40
C HIS A 536 18.26 25.52 -2.26
N LYS A 537 17.39 26.35 -1.65
CA LYS A 537 16.64 27.43 -2.33
C LYS A 537 17.51 28.32 -3.23
N TYR A 538 18.67 28.78 -2.75
CA TYR A 538 19.54 29.63 -3.58
C TYR A 538 20.19 28.91 -4.77
N ALA A 539 20.41 27.60 -4.68
CA ALA A 539 20.92 26.81 -5.80
C ALA A 539 19.80 26.60 -6.85
N LEU A 540 18.54 26.51 -6.41
CA LEU A 540 17.38 26.55 -7.31
C LEU A 540 17.31 27.91 -8.02
N GLN A 541 17.37 29.02 -7.29
CA GLN A 541 17.32 30.37 -7.86
C GLN A 541 18.40 30.59 -8.91
N ALA A 542 19.65 30.19 -8.64
CA ALA A 542 20.73 30.28 -9.62
C ALA A 542 20.52 29.39 -10.85
N ARG A 543 19.95 28.18 -10.68
CA ARG A 543 19.59 27.30 -11.80
C ARG A 543 18.47 27.86 -12.66
N ILE A 544 17.49 28.54 -12.05
CA ILE A 544 16.43 29.24 -12.80
C ILE A 544 17.04 30.40 -13.56
N ALA A 545 17.88 31.22 -12.91
CA ALA A 545 18.57 32.34 -13.56
C ALA A 545 19.40 31.87 -14.77
N GLU A 546 20.15 30.79 -14.62
CA GLU A 546 20.90 30.14 -15.70
C GLU A 546 19.98 29.69 -16.85
N ALA A 547 18.85 29.05 -16.56
CA ALA A 547 17.90 28.62 -17.57
C ALA A 547 17.27 29.80 -18.33
N VAL A 548 16.89 30.87 -17.62
CA VAL A 548 16.35 32.10 -18.22
C VAL A 548 17.42 32.77 -19.08
N PHE A 549 18.66 32.85 -18.60
CA PHE A 549 19.78 33.39 -19.37
C PHE A 549 20.07 32.58 -20.64
N ILE A 550 20.07 31.25 -20.58
CA ILE A 550 20.28 30.39 -21.76
C ILE A 550 19.22 30.65 -22.84
N ASN A 551 17.97 30.92 -22.45
CA ASN A 551 16.88 31.18 -23.40
C ASN A 551 16.86 32.62 -23.93
N GLN A 552 17.18 33.62 -23.10
CA GLN A 552 17.09 35.04 -23.44
C GLN A 552 18.41 35.63 -23.98
N GLY A 553 19.55 35.00 -23.66
CA GLY A 553 20.89 35.48 -24.03
C GLY A 553 21.14 36.90 -23.52
N ASP A 554 21.49 37.80 -24.45
CA ASP A 554 21.80 39.20 -24.16
C ASP A 554 20.58 40.01 -23.68
N LEU A 555 19.35 39.49 -23.83
CA LEU A 555 18.12 40.12 -23.35
C LEU A 555 17.82 39.83 -21.87
N PHE A 556 18.66 39.03 -21.20
CA PHE A 556 18.49 38.72 -19.78
C PHE A 556 18.62 39.97 -18.91
N ASP A 557 17.51 40.36 -18.27
CA ASP A 557 17.46 41.46 -17.32
C ASP A 557 17.60 40.94 -15.89
N LEU A 558 18.77 41.19 -15.29
CA LEU A 558 19.09 40.79 -13.92
C LEU A 558 18.14 41.43 -12.89
N ASP A 559 17.76 42.70 -13.08
CA ASP A 559 16.93 43.41 -12.10
C ASP A 559 15.50 42.89 -12.12
N ASN A 560 14.93 42.71 -13.32
CA ASN A 560 13.62 42.09 -13.45
C ASN A 560 13.59 40.65 -12.90
N PHE A 561 14.68 39.87 -13.09
CA PHE A 561 14.80 38.55 -12.48
C PHE A 561 14.84 38.61 -10.95
N MET A 562 15.60 39.53 -10.37
CA MET A 562 15.70 39.68 -8.92
C MET A 562 14.37 40.15 -8.30
N ASP A 563 13.63 41.03 -8.98
CA ASP A 563 12.29 41.46 -8.58
C ASP A 563 11.29 40.28 -8.59
N ALA A 564 11.42 39.35 -9.54
CA ALA A 564 10.58 38.15 -9.60
C ALA A 564 10.77 37.20 -8.41
N LEU A 565 11.88 37.27 -7.68
CA LEU A 565 12.16 36.44 -6.51
C LEU A 565 11.45 36.94 -5.22
N ASP A 566 10.91 38.16 -5.24
CA ASP A 566 10.19 38.80 -4.11
C ASP A 566 10.96 38.72 -2.77
N LEU A 567 12.26 39.05 -2.82
CA LEU A 567 13.15 38.99 -1.66
C LEU A 567 12.96 40.21 -0.74
N PRO A 568 13.07 40.03 0.59
CA PRO A 568 12.88 41.13 1.54
C PRO A 568 13.93 42.24 1.36
N PRO A 569 13.57 43.49 1.70
CA PRO A 569 14.46 44.64 1.54
C PRO A 569 15.70 44.53 2.44
N VAL A 570 16.84 44.99 1.92
CA VAL A 570 18.14 44.93 2.60
C VAL A 570 18.14 45.89 3.80
N THR A 571 18.44 45.38 4.99
CA THR A 571 18.48 46.14 6.24
C THR A 571 19.88 46.08 6.88
N SER A 572 20.71 47.10 6.68
CA SER A 572 22.05 47.31 7.27
C SER A 572 23.15 46.27 6.98
N SER A 573 24.43 46.67 7.16
CA SER A 573 25.56 46.27 6.31
C SER A 573 26.40 45.05 6.73
N GLU A 574 26.20 44.44 7.92
CA GLU A 574 27.11 43.38 8.39
C GLU A 574 26.67 41.94 8.03
N GLU A 575 25.38 41.61 8.13
CA GLU A 575 24.86 40.27 7.84
C GLU A 575 24.74 39.99 6.32
N ILE A 576 24.80 38.72 5.91
CA ILE A 576 24.58 38.33 4.51
C ILE A 576 23.07 38.32 4.26
N SER A 577 22.57 39.28 3.49
CA SER A 577 21.15 39.33 3.13
C SER A 577 20.76 38.21 2.15
N LEU A 578 19.47 37.90 2.07
CA LEU A 578 18.94 36.94 1.09
C LEU A 578 19.20 37.39 -0.36
N TYR A 579 19.14 38.70 -0.59
CA TYR A 579 19.41 39.31 -1.89
C TYR A 579 20.88 39.16 -2.30
N GLU A 580 21.81 39.51 -1.40
CA GLU A 580 23.25 39.30 -1.60
C GLU A 580 23.57 37.83 -1.88
N ARG A 581 22.95 36.93 -1.11
CA ARG A 581 23.13 35.49 -1.27
C ARG A 581 22.70 34.98 -2.64
N ALA A 582 21.55 35.45 -3.15
CA ALA A 582 21.07 35.09 -4.47
C ALA A 582 22.01 35.61 -5.57
N LEU A 583 22.45 36.88 -5.49
CA LEU A 583 23.43 37.46 -6.42
C LEU A 583 24.73 36.64 -6.48
N ILE A 584 25.26 36.20 -5.34
CA ILE A 584 26.49 35.40 -5.28
C ILE A 584 26.33 34.03 -5.95
N GLU A 585 25.20 33.35 -5.77
CA GLU A 585 24.96 32.06 -6.42
C GLU A 585 24.75 32.21 -7.94
N ILE A 586 24.09 33.29 -8.37
CA ILE A 586 23.94 33.63 -9.79
C ILE A 586 25.31 33.95 -10.40
N LEU A 587 26.12 34.79 -9.73
CA LEU A 587 27.47 35.16 -10.15
C LEU A 587 28.39 33.94 -10.29
N ALA A 588 28.26 32.95 -9.40
CA ALA A 588 29.02 31.71 -9.50
C ALA A 588 28.56 30.80 -10.65
N THR A 589 27.29 30.91 -11.07
CA THR A 589 26.66 30.00 -12.05
C THR A 589 26.73 30.54 -13.49
N ILE A 590 26.42 31.81 -13.71
CA ILE A 590 26.40 32.41 -15.06
C ILE A 590 27.79 32.94 -15.43
N ASP A 591 28.42 32.32 -16.44
CA ASP A 591 29.69 32.78 -17.01
C ASP A 591 29.46 33.77 -18.17
N ASN A 592 29.16 35.02 -17.83
CA ASN A 592 28.96 36.11 -18.80
C ASN A 592 29.57 37.42 -18.28
N GLU A 593 30.41 38.09 -19.08
CA GLU A 593 31.15 39.28 -18.65
C GLU A 593 30.25 40.48 -18.30
N PRO A 594 29.27 40.90 -19.13
CA PRO A 594 28.31 41.95 -18.78
C PRO A 594 27.57 41.72 -17.46
N ILE A 595 26.96 40.54 -17.29
CA ILE A 595 26.20 40.19 -16.09
C ILE A 595 27.13 40.16 -14.88
N ARG A 596 28.33 39.59 -15.02
CA ARG A 596 29.34 39.56 -13.95
C ARG A 596 29.67 40.97 -13.47
N LYS A 597 29.92 41.92 -14.39
CA LYS A 597 30.19 43.33 -14.04
C LYS A 597 29.00 43.98 -13.35
N GLN A 598 27.78 43.72 -13.82
CA GLN A 598 26.56 44.24 -13.18
C GLN A 598 26.39 43.72 -11.75
N ILE A 599 26.57 42.41 -11.52
CA ILE A 599 26.44 41.82 -10.18
C ILE A 599 27.53 42.36 -9.25
N ILE A 600 28.80 42.40 -9.69
CA ILE A 600 29.91 42.95 -8.90
C ILE A 600 29.61 44.42 -8.53
N HIS A 601 29.16 45.22 -9.49
CA HIS A 601 28.78 46.62 -9.22
C HIS A 601 27.67 46.73 -8.17
N LYS A 602 26.64 45.89 -8.24
CA LYS A 602 25.57 45.85 -7.22
C LYS A 602 26.10 45.44 -5.85
N LEU A 603 26.99 44.45 -5.76
CA LEU A 603 27.59 44.03 -4.49
C LEU A 603 28.46 45.12 -3.85
N GLU A 604 29.19 45.89 -4.67
CA GLU A 604 30.14 46.91 -4.20
C GLU A 604 29.52 48.30 -3.97
N THR A 605 28.22 48.47 -4.24
CA THR A 605 27.47 49.72 -4.04
C THR A 605 26.39 49.60 -2.97
N THR A 606 25.86 50.74 -2.52
CA THR A 606 24.73 50.79 -1.58
C THR A 606 23.52 50.03 -2.15
N PRO A 607 22.85 49.16 -1.37
CA PRO A 607 22.90 49.06 0.09
C PRO A 607 23.89 48.03 0.67
N PHE A 608 24.71 47.36 -0.16
CA PHE A 608 25.57 46.26 0.29
C PHE A 608 26.99 46.72 0.68
N ASP A 609 27.59 47.60 -0.13
CA ASP A 609 28.95 48.15 0.06
C ASP A 609 30.02 47.06 0.38
N ARG A 610 29.89 45.88 -0.24
CA ARG A 610 30.69 44.68 0.07
C ARG A 610 31.90 44.60 -0.87
N LEU A 611 33.11 44.87 -0.37
CA LEU A 611 34.36 44.78 -1.15
C LEU A 611 35.07 43.42 -0.98
N ASP A 612 34.76 42.69 0.09
CA ASP A 612 35.37 41.40 0.48
C ASP A 612 34.53 40.18 0.03
N TRP A 613 33.57 40.38 -0.88
CA TRP A 613 32.64 39.34 -1.36
C TRP A 613 33.32 38.08 -1.95
N HIS A 614 34.58 38.17 -2.37
CA HIS A 614 35.33 37.04 -2.91
C HIS A 614 36.04 36.21 -1.84
N GLU A 615 36.33 36.79 -0.67
CA GLU A 615 36.98 36.12 0.46
C GLU A 615 35.96 35.51 1.44
N LYS A 616 34.76 36.10 1.53
CA LYS A 616 33.71 35.69 2.46
C LYS A 616 33.13 34.31 2.13
N GLU A 617 32.72 33.57 3.17
CA GLU A 617 32.05 32.29 3.01
C GLU A 617 30.53 32.45 2.86
N TYR A 618 30.03 31.83 1.80
CA TYR A 618 28.66 31.92 1.34
C TYR A 618 28.08 30.50 1.47
N GLY A 619 27.59 30.18 2.67
CA GLY A 619 27.12 28.84 3.05
C GLY A 619 28.24 27.80 3.02
N SER A 620 29.26 28.01 3.84
CA SER A 620 30.48 27.18 4.03
C SER A 620 31.50 27.16 2.89
N GLN A 621 31.27 27.91 1.81
CA GLN A 621 32.16 27.93 0.64
C GLN A 621 32.32 29.34 0.12
N THR A 622 33.55 29.68 -0.28
CA THR A 622 33.83 30.94 -0.99
C THR A 622 33.25 30.88 -2.40
N ILE A 623 33.01 32.05 -3.00
CA ILE A 623 32.50 32.13 -4.38
C ILE A 623 33.46 31.48 -5.39
N PHE A 624 34.77 31.52 -5.13
CA PHE A 624 35.77 30.88 -5.99
C PHE A 624 35.58 29.35 -6.07
N ILE A 625 35.31 28.69 -4.94
CA ILE A 625 35.02 27.25 -4.92
C ILE A 625 33.69 26.96 -5.62
N LYS A 626 32.68 27.83 -5.46
CA LYS A 626 31.38 27.71 -6.15
C LYS A 626 31.54 27.84 -7.67
N ALA A 627 32.30 28.82 -8.12
CA ALA A 627 32.63 29.03 -9.53
C ALA A 627 33.32 27.78 -10.12
N ALA A 628 34.26 27.19 -9.39
CA ALA A 628 34.92 25.95 -9.80
C ALA A 628 33.96 24.75 -9.86
N LYS A 629 32.98 24.65 -8.97
CA LYS A 629 31.92 23.62 -9.05
C LYS A 629 31.03 23.79 -10.28
N LYS A 630 30.79 25.03 -10.68
CA LYS A 630 29.89 25.40 -11.78
C LYS A 630 30.57 25.50 -13.15
N GLY A 631 31.90 25.55 -13.18
CA GLY A 631 32.66 25.66 -14.42
C GLY A 631 32.79 27.09 -14.94
N ASN A 632 32.57 28.10 -14.09
CA ASN A 632 32.63 29.52 -14.48
C ASN A 632 34.09 29.98 -14.62
N LEU A 633 34.69 29.70 -15.76
CA LEU A 633 36.10 29.95 -16.03
C LEU A 633 36.40 31.45 -16.02
N GLY A 634 35.49 32.27 -16.54
CA GLY A 634 35.73 33.71 -16.54
C GLY A 634 35.83 34.30 -15.12
N LEU A 635 35.01 33.84 -14.18
CA LEU A 635 35.11 34.28 -12.77
C LEU A 635 36.35 33.71 -12.08
N ILE A 636 36.77 32.48 -12.42
CA ILE A 636 38.04 31.92 -11.95
C ILE A 636 39.22 32.78 -12.42
N ASN A 637 39.30 33.11 -13.71
CA ASN A 637 40.37 33.93 -14.29
C ASN A 637 40.42 35.34 -13.68
N LEU A 638 39.30 35.90 -13.24
CA LEU A 638 39.25 37.21 -12.58
C LEU A 638 39.92 37.18 -11.19
N LEU A 639 39.85 36.04 -10.51
CA LEU A 639 40.14 35.92 -9.08
C LEU A 639 41.39 35.09 -8.76
N GLU A 640 41.90 34.31 -9.70
CA GLU A 640 42.97 33.33 -9.45
C GLU A 640 44.24 33.93 -8.82
N ASP A 641 44.71 35.07 -9.34
CA ASP A 641 45.89 35.79 -8.82
C ASP A 641 45.74 36.27 -7.36
N LYS A 642 44.50 36.34 -6.86
CA LYS A 642 44.18 36.79 -5.50
C LYS A 642 44.01 35.63 -4.51
N MET A 643 44.01 34.38 -4.98
CA MET A 643 43.67 33.21 -4.15
C MET A 643 44.90 32.55 -3.53
N LYS A 644 44.73 32.08 -2.29
CA LYS A 644 45.76 31.29 -1.60
C LYS A 644 45.84 29.87 -2.20
N PRO A 645 47.01 29.20 -2.21
CA PRO A 645 47.17 27.83 -2.73
C PRO A 645 46.17 26.82 -2.13
N SER A 646 45.86 26.95 -0.84
CA SER A 646 44.88 26.08 -0.17
C SER A 646 43.45 26.19 -0.75
N VAL A 647 43.06 27.36 -1.27
CA VAL A 647 41.76 27.59 -1.91
C VAL A 647 41.78 27.05 -3.34
N LEU A 648 42.89 27.24 -4.08
CA LEU A 648 43.10 26.65 -5.41
C LEU A 648 43.00 25.12 -5.36
N ASN A 649 43.65 24.47 -4.40
CA ASN A 649 43.57 23.00 -4.22
C ASN A 649 42.15 22.52 -3.84
N LYS A 650 41.37 23.34 -3.12
CA LYS A 650 39.94 23.04 -2.84
C LYS A 650 39.08 23.22 -4.09
N ALA A 651 39.32 24.27 -4.89
CA ALA A 651 38.62 24.54 -6.13
C ALA A 651 38.88 23.45 -7.19
N LEU A 652 40.12 22.99 -7.30
CA LEU A 652 40.52 21.88 -8.18
C LEU A 652 39.73 20.61 -7.86
N ARG A 653 39.66 20.22 -6.57
CA ARG A 653 38.86 19.07 -6.12
C ARG A 653 37.38 19.27 -6.38
N ALA A 654 36.88 20.50 -6.25
CA ALA A 654 35.49 20.84 -6.50
C ALA A 654 35.15 20.71 -8.00
N ALA A 655 36.00 21.21 -8.89
CA ALA A 655 35.85 21.09 -10.34
C ALA A 655 35.86 19.62 -10.78
N ALA A 656 36.81 18.82 -10.27
CA ALA A 656 36.86 17.38 -10.55
C ALA A 656 35.56 16.67 -10.12
N LYS A 657 35.10 16.89 -8.88
CA LYS A 657 33.87 16.28 -8.36
C LYS A 657 32.59 16.66 -9.12
N ASN A 658 32.58 17.80 -9.81
CA ASN A 658 31.42 18.30 -10.56
C ASN A 658 31.62 18.21 -12.08
N TYR A 659 32.61 17.43 -12.54
CA TYR A 659 32.87 17.16 -13.96
C TYR A 659 33.20 18.41 -14.80
N GLN A 660 33.74 19.45 -14.17
CA GLN A 660 34.13 20.70 -14.82
C GLN A 660 35.54 20.60 -15.38
N TRP A 661 35.69 19.89 -16.49
CA TRP A 661 37.00 19.48 -17.02
C TRP A 661 37.86 20.64 -17.53
N GLU A 662 37.27 21.62 -18.19
CA GLU A 662 38.00 22.79 -18.72
C GLU A 662 38.55 23.65 -17.58
N THR A 663 37.71 23.91 -16.57
CA THR A 663 38.13 24.59 -15.35
C THR A 663 39.19 23.81 -14.60
N LEU A 664 39.06 22.48 -14.53
CA LEU A 664 40.07 21.62 -13.92
C LEU A 664 41.41 21.73 -14.67
N ASP A 665 41.38 21.61 -16.00
CA ASP A 665 42.56 21.70 -16.86
C ASP A 665 43.25 23.08 -16.77
N HIS A 666 42.50 24.14 -16.50
CA HIS A 666 43.01 25.48 -16.20
C HIS A 666 43.70 25.52 -14.84
N LEU A 667 42.97 25.14 -13.77
CA LEU A 667 43.41 25.31 -12.38
C LEU A 667 44.74 24.61 -12.08
N PHE A 668 44.96 23.36 -12.53
CA PHE A 668 46.24 22.69 -12.27
C PHE A 668 47.39 23.14 -13.19
N SER A 669 47.11 23.99 -14.18
CA SER A 669 48.14 24.65 -14.99
C SER A 669 48.68 25.93 -14.34
N LEU A 670 48.05 26.40 -13.26
CA LEU A 670 48.48 27.58 -12.51
C LEU A 670 49.75 27.28 -11.68
N PRO A 671 50.73 28.19 -11.67
CA PRO A 671 52.01 27.97 -11.00
C PRO A 671 51.91 27.91 -9.48
N GLU A 672 50.90 28.54 -8.85
CA GLU A 672 50.70 28.48 -7.39
C GLU A 672 50.07 27.17 -6.89
N VAL A 673 49.66 26.26 -7.79
CA VAL A 673 49.07 24.96 -7.41
C VAL A 673 50.17 23.93 -7.16
N GLU A 674 50.48 23.73 -5.89
CA GLU A 674 51.35 22.67 -5.42
C GLU A 674 50.50 21.49 -4.92
N LEU A 675 50.54 20.38 -5.66
CA LEU A 675 49.91 19.12 -5.27
C LEU A 675 50.94 18.16 -4.67
N ASN A 676 50.60 17.52 -3.56
CA ASN A 676 51.41 16.44 -3.03
C ASN A 676 51.19 15.13 -3.81
N LEU A 677 52.03 14.12 -3.57
CA LEU A 677 51.95 12.83 -4.30
C LEU A 677 50.59 12.13 -4.14
N ASP A 678 50.00 12.16 -2.94
CA ASP A 678 48.70 11.54 -2.69
C ASP A 678 47.56 12.27 -3.43
N GLU A 679 47.64 13.60 -3.53
CA GLU A 679 46.68 14.42 -4.27
C GLU A 679 46.76 14.16 -5.78
N ILE A 680 47.97 14.01 -6.32
CA ILE A 680 48.19 13.64 -7.72
C ILE A 680 47.65 12.22 -7.97
N ASP A 681 47.91 11.25 -7.08
CA ASP A 681 47.40 9.88 -7.20
C ASP A 681 45.87 9.84 -7.27
N ASN A 682 45.22 10.55 -6.34
CA ASN A 682 43.77 10.63 -6.29
C ASN A 682 43.20 11.28 -7.56
N LEU A 683 43.84 12.33 -8.06
CA LEU A 683 43.40 13.04 -9.26
C LEU A 683 43.59 12.20 -10.53
N VAL A 684 44.75 11.53 -10.68
CA VAL A 684 45.01 10.60 -11.80
C VAL A 684 44.00 9.46 -11.79
N ALA A 685 43.75 8.85 -10.63
CA ALA A 685 42.75 7.79 -10.51
C ALA A 685 41.35 8.27 -10.91
N TYR A 686 40.96 9.46 -10.45
CA TYR A 686 39.65 10.03 -10.73
C TYR A 686 39.48 10.40 -12.21
N LEU A 687 40.48 11.02 -12.84
CA LEU A 687 40.46 11.33 -14.27
C LEU A 687 40.42 10.05 -15.13
N ALA A 688 41.16 9.01 -14.73
CA ALA A 688 41.16 7.73 -15.41
C ALA A 688 39.81 7.01 -15.27
N GLU A 689 39.16 7.06 -14.09
CA GLU A 689 37.81 6.52 -13.88
C GLU A 689 36.78 7.12 -14.83
N HIS A 690 36.91 8.41 -15.15
CA HIS A 690 36.03 9.13 -16.06
C HIS A 690 36.53 9.19 -17.51
N GLY A 691 37.55 8.41 -17.88
CA GLY A 691 38.01 8.31 -19.26
C GLY A 691 38.75 9.53 -19.82
N ARG A 692 39.18 10.46 -18.97
CA ARG A 692 39.84 11.71 -19.37
C ARG A 692 41.33 11.51 -19.66
N VAL A 693 41.65 10.65 -20.63
CA VAL A 693 43.04 10.25 -20.95
C VAL A 693 43.92 11.45 -21.32
N GLU A 694 43.41 12.47 -22.01
CA GLU A 694 44.18 13.67 -22.35
C GLU A 694 44.51 14.54 -21.12
N SER A 695 43.56 14.70 -20.19
CA SER A 695 43.80 15.39 -18.91
C SER A 695 44.81 14.62 -18.06
N VAL A 696 44.73 13.28 -18.04
CA VAL A 696 45.76 12.43 -17.39
C VAL A 696 47.13 12.67 -18.02
N LYS A 697 47.25 12.62 -19.37
CA LYS A 697 48.51 12.89 -20.07
C LYS A 697 49.08 14.27 -19.73
N LYS A 698 48.23 15.30 -19.71
CA LYS A 698 48.61 16.67 -19.37
C LYS A 698 49.15 16.74 -17.93
N LEU A 699 48.43 16.16 -16.98
CA LEU A 699 48.81 16.13 -15.56
C LEU A 699 50.14 15.39 -15.34
N LEU A 700 50.29 14.18 -15.89
CA LEU A 700 51.53 13.40 -15.75
C LEU A 700 52.74 14.16 -16.32
N LYS A 701 52.55 14.88 -17.44
CA LYS A 701 53.60 15.69 -18.08
C LYS A 701 53.95 16.95 -17.27
N LEU A 702 52.96 17.64 -16.72
CA LEU A 702 53.17 18.89 -15.97
C LEU A 702 53.96 18.67 -14.68
N TYR A 703 53.69 17.57 -13.98
CA TYR A 703 54.32 17.25 -12.69
C TYR A 703 55.47 16.24 -12.80
N ASP A 704 55.88 15.85 -14.03
CA ASP A 704 56.83 14.74 -14.30
C ASP A 704 56.54 13.49 -13.44
N TYR A 705 55.25 13.17 -13.29
CA TYR A 705 54.76 12.17 -12.36
C TYR A 705 54.75 10.76 -12.97
N LYS A 706 55.22 9.77 -12.21
CA LYS A 706 55.22 8.35 -12.58
C LYS A 706 54.33 7.55 -11.62
N PRO A 707 53.18 7.04 -12.07
CA PRO A 707 52.27 6.24 -11.24
C PRO A 707 52.93 5.00 -10.66
N SER A 708 52.58 4.66 -9.41
CA SER A 708 52.97 3.40 -8.78
C SER A 708 52.26 2.19 -9.43
N THR A 709 52.82 0.99 -9.25
CA THR A 709 52.21 -0.25 -9.76
C THR A 709 50.86 -0.56 -9.09
N GLU A 710 50.73 -0.16 -7.82
CA GLU A 710 49.52 -0.26 -7.01
C GLU A 710 48.42 0.65 -7.57
N LEU A 711 48.76 1.90 -7.90
CA LEU A 711 47.82 2.84 -8.51
C LEU A 711 47.36 2.35 -9.88
N ILE A 712 48.29 1.90 -10.73
CA ILE A 712 47.97 1.32 -12.04
C ILE A 712 47.01 0.13 -11.88
N SER A 713 47.27 -0.75 -10.92
CA SER A 713 46.40 -1.91 -10.65
C SER A 713 44.99 -1.48 -10.24
N ALA A 714 44.86 -0.43 -9.41
CA ALA A 714 43.58 0.12 -8.99
C ALA A 714 42.83 0.78 -10.17
N ILE A 715 43.54 1.57 -10.99
CA ILE A 715 42.99 2.22 -12.18
C ILE A 715 42.50 1.19 -13.19
N LEU A 716 43.32 0.19 -13.52
CA LEU A 716 42.95 -0.88 -14.45
C LEU A 716 41.72 -1.64 -13.94
N LYS A 717 41.65 -1.96 -12.64
CA LYS A 717 40.47 -2.61 -12.06
C LYS A 717 39.21 -1.78 -12.28
N LYS A 718 39.28 -0.47 -12.07
CA LYS A 718 38.12 0.43 -12.19
C LYS A 718 37.76 0.71 -13.64
N ALA A 719 38.74 0.87 -14.52
CA ALA A 719 38.55 0.99 -15.96
C ALA A 719 37.91 -0.28 -16.56
N ILE A 720 38.29 -1.47 -16.07
CA ILE A 720 37.62 -2.72 -16.44
C ILE A 720 36.17 -2.71 -15.94
N ALA A 721 35.90 -2.25 -14.72
CA ALA A 721 34.54 -2.17 -14.20
C ALA A 721 33.64 -1.23 -15.03
N ASN A 722 34.20 -0.15 -15.59
CA ASN A 722 33.49 0.87 -16.36
C ASN A 722 33.57 0.66 -17.89
N ASP A 723 34.04 -0.51 -18.36
CA ASP A 723 34.26 -0.82 -19.78
C ASP A 723 35.08 0.21 -20.57
N ASN A 724 36.11 0.79 -19.95
CA ASN A 724 36.89 1.86 -20.55
C ASN A 724 38.21 1.37 -21.17
N LEU A 725 38.11 0.84 -22.40
CA LEU A 725 39.26 0.31 -23.14
C LEU A 725 40.37 1.36 -23.36
N GLN A 726 40.03 2.63 -23.58
CA GLN A 726 41.03 3.67 -23.89
C GLN A 726 41.97 3.94 -22.71
N VAL A 727 41.43 3.95 -21.49
CA VAL A 727 42.21 4.09 -20.25
C VAL A 727 43.14 2.89 -20.07
N ILE A 728 42.62 1.68 -20.28
CA ILE A 728 43.42 0.45 -20.19
C ILE A 728 44.56 0.47 -21.21
N MET A 729 44.25 0.79 -22.48
CA MET A 729 45.26 0.89 -23.54
C MET A 729 46.35 1.91 -23.23
N TYR A 730 46.00 3.04 -22.62
CA TYR A 730 46.97 4.07 -22.23
C TYR A 730 47.88 3.58 -21.09
N PHE A 731 47.30 3.15 -19.96
CA PHE A 731 48.09 2.74 -18.79
C PHE A 731 48.91 1.46 -19.05
N CYS A 732 48.44 0.53 -19.89
CA CYS A 732 49.21 -0.66 -20.29
C CYS A 732 50.40 -0.34 -21.22
N LYS A 733 50.42 0.84 -21.86
CA LYS A 733 51.53 1.29 -22.73
C LYS A 733 52.55 2.18 -22.01
N LEU A 734 52.27 2.61 -20.78
CA LEU A 734 53.22 3.42 -20.01
C LEU A 734 54.52 2.64 -19.72
N PRO A 735 55.69 3.29 -19.76
CA PRO A 735 56.98 2.65 -19.47
C PRO A 735 57.19 2.49 -17.96
N VAL A 736 56.27 1.80 -17.29
CA VAL A 736 56.26 1.53 -15.84
C VAL A 736 56.25 0.01 -15.62
N GLU A 737 56.74 -0.44 -14.46
CA GLU A 737 56.70 -1.84 -14.08
C GLU A 737 55.26 -2.40 -14.10
N SER A 738 55.09 -3.56 -14.73
CA SER A 738 53.78 -4.20 -14.86
C SER A 738 53.33 -4.81 -13.52
N PRO A 739 52.02 -4.82 -13.21
CA PRO A 739 51.49 -5.50 -12.03
C PRO A 739 51.89 -6.97 -11.95
N LYS A 740 51.96 -7.51 -10.72
CA LYS A 740 52.22 -8.94 -10.48
C LYS A 740 51.22 -9.81 -11.25
N GLN A 741 51.68 -10.99 -11.72
CA GLN A 741 50.84 -11.92 -12.50
C GLN A 741 49.53 -12.31 -11.78
N SER A 742 49.54 -12.45 -10.45
CA SER A 742 48.33 -12.73 -9.67
C SER A 742 47.29 -11.62 -9.75
N THR A 743 47.72 -10.36 -9.88
CA THR A 743 46.85 -9.21 -10.11
C THR A 743 46.33 -9.21 -11.54
N LEU A 744 47.20 -9.45 -12.54
CA LEU A 744 46.79 -9.56 -13.95
C LEU A 744 45.73 -10.64 -14.15
N ASP A 745 45.91 -11.81 -13.53
CA ASP A 745 44.94 -12.91 -13.56
C ASP A 745 43.60 -12.53 -12.93
N ARG A 746 43.60 -11.69 -11.88
CA ARG A 746 42.36 -11.18 -11.25
C ARG A 746 41.66 -10.15 -12.14
N LEU A 747 42.42 -9.24 -12.74
CA LEU A 747 41.90 -8.23 -13.66
C LEU A 747 41.28 -8.90 -14.90
N PHE A 748 41.96 -9.89 -15.47
CA PHE A 748 41.45 -10.67 -16.59
C PHE A 748 40.16 -11.42 -16.25
N LYS A 749 40.11 -12.08 -15.10
CA LYS A 749 38.88 -12.75 -14.61
C LYS A 749 37.74 -11.76 -14.42
N LEU A 750 38.02 -10.56 -13.90
CA LEU A 750 37.01 -9.51 -13.75
C LEU A 750 36.45 -9.08 -15.11
N ALA A 751 37.29 -8.88 -16.13
CA ALA A 751 36.85 -8.53 -17.48
C ALA A 751 35.96 -9.61 -18.10
N ILE A 752 36.27 -10.90 -17.87
CA ILE A 752 35.42 -12.03 -18.29
C ILE A 752 34.08 -12.04 -17.56
N GLN A 753 34.08 -11.82 -16.23
CA GLN A 753 32.85 -11.79 -15.43
C GLN A 753 31.90 -10.68 -15.86
N LEU A 754 32.44 -9.52 -16.21
CA LEU A 754 31.68 -8.37 -16.71
C LEU A 754 31.37 -8.44 -18.21
N GLN A 755 31.90 -9.45 -18.93
CA GLN A 755 31.69 -9.66 -20.36
C GLN A 755 32.20 -8.51 -21.25
N HIS A 756 33.26 -7.83 -20.82
CA HIS A 756 33.87 -6.75 -21.58
C HIS A 756 34.88 -7.31 -22.60
N TRP A 757 34.35 -7.80 -23.72
CA TRP A 757 35.08 -8.65 -24.66
C TRP A 757 36.25 -7.98 -25.38
N ASP A 758 36.15 -6.69 -25.71
CA ASP A 758 37.25 -5.94 -26.31
C ASP A 758 38.44 -5.78 -25.34
N ILE A 759 38.15 -5.57 -24.06
CA ILE A 759 39.15 -5.52 -23.00
C ILE A 759 39.79 -6.90 -22.81
N VAL A 760 39.00 -7.97 -22.80
CA VAL A 760 39.50 -9.36 -22.74
C VAL A 760 40.45 -9.64 -23.90
N LYS A 761 40.04 -9.29 -25.12
CA LYS A 761 40.85 -9.46 -26.34
C LYS A 761 42.16 -8.68 -26.27
N TYR A 762 42.11 -7.43 -25.78
CA TYR A 762 43.29 -6.60 -25.60
C TYR A 762 44.26 -7.16 -24.56
N LEU A 763 43.76 -7.51 -23.37
CA LEU A 763 44.57 -8.06 -22.28
C LEU A 763 45.20 -9.40 -22.68
N ALA A 764 44.43 -10.31 -23.29
CA ALA A 764 44.93 -11.60 -23.74
C ALA A 764 46.09 -11.50 -24.76
N ASN A 765 46.09 -10.45 -25.59
CA ASN A 765 47.12 -10.19 -26.59
C ASN A 765 48.17 -9.15 -26.14
N SER A 766 48.13 -8.69 -24.89
CA SER A 766 49.12 -7.74 -24.37
C SER A 766 50.49 -8.39 -24.17
N LYS A 767 51.58 -7.61 -24.24
CA LYS A 767 52.95 -8.13 -24.06
C LYS A 767 53.31 -8.33 -22.58
N HIS A 768 52.92 -7.38 -21.74
CA HIS A 768 53.27 -7.35 -20.31
C HIS A 768 52.06 -7.49 -19.39
N TYR A 769 50.84 -7.44 -19.94
CA TYR A 769 49.58 -7.48 -19.19
C TYR A 769 48.72 -8.72 -19.53
N SER A 770 49.32 -9.76 -20.12
CA SER A 770 48.62 -10.99 -20.45
C SER A 770 48.33 -11.84 -19.20
N PRO A 771 47.19 -12.56 -19.17
CA PRO A 771 46.91 -13.52 -18.11
C PRO A 771 47.84 -14.72 -18.19
N SER A 772 47.94 -15.48 -17.11
CA SER A 772 48.63 -16.76 -17.12
C SER A 772 47.89 -17.76 -18.01
N GLN A 773 48.62 -18.67 -18.64
CA GLN A 773 48.05 -19.73 -19.48
C GLN A 773 46.95 -20.51 -18.73
N THR A 774 47.16 -20.79 -17.44
CA THR A 774 46.17 -21.50 -16.62
C THR A 774 44.88 -20.72 -16.40
N THR A 775 44.96 -19.39 -16.27
CA THR A 775 43.78 -18.52 -16.12
C THR A 775 43.05 -18.40 -17.44
N LEU A 776 43.76 -18.27 -18.56
CA LEU A 776 43.17 -18.22 -19.90
C LEU A 776 42.39 -19.52 -20.23
N GLU A 777 42.99 -20.68 -20.00
CA GLU A 777 42.36 -21.97 -20.28
C GLU A 777 41.14 -22.25 -19.40
N LYS A 778 41.19 -21.84 -18.11
CA LYS A 778 40.03 -21.90 -17.22
C LYS A 778 38.92 -20.97 -17.69
N ALA A 779 39.25 -19.75 -18.11
CA ALA A 779 38.28 -18.81 -18.65
C ALA A 779 37.60 -19.39 -19.89
N PHE A 780 38.36 -19.96 -20.83
CA PHE A 780 37.82 -20.61 -22.03
C PHE A 780 36.83 -21.75 -21.69
N GLN A 781 37.18 -22.61 -20.74
CA GLN A 781 36.27 -23.69 -20.30
C GLN A 781 35.02 -23.14 -19.63
N GLN A 782 35.16 -22.11 -18.80
CA GLN A 782 34.03 -21.49 -18.09
C GLN A 782 33.08 -20.78 -19.05
N THR A 783 33.59 -20.03 -20.03
CA THR A 783 32.77 -19.32 -21.01
C THR A 783 32.04 -20.30 -21.94
N ALA A 784 32.69 -21.40 -22.33
CA ALA A 784 32.06 -22.49 -23.08
C ALA A 784 30.91 -23.17 -22.30
N LEU A 785 31.08 -23.34 -20.98
CA LEU A 785 30.03 -23.85 -20.09
C LEU A 785 28.91 -22.83 -19.87
N ALA A 786 29.22 -21.54 -19.86
CA ALA A 786 28.27 -20.45 -19.68
C ALA A 786 27.53 -20.04 -20.98
N MET A 787 27.72 -20.79 -22.07
CA MET A 787 27.12 -20.52 -23.40
C MET A 787 27.55 -19.17 -24.03
N GLN A 788 28.70 -18.64 -23.61
CA GLN A 788 29.25 -17.37 -24.11
C GLN A 788 30.10 -17.60 -25.37
N HIS A 789 29.43 -17.78 -26.51
CA HIS A 789 30.05 -18.14 -27.79
C HIS A 789 31.04 -17.08 -28.33
N GLU A 790 30.74 -15.79 -28.22
CA GLU A 790 31.66 -14.70 -28.59
C GLU A 790 32.96 -14.75 -27.76
N ALA A 791 32.85 -15.00 -26.46
CA ALA A 791 34.00 -15.17 -25.57
C ALA A 791 34.86 -16.37 -25.97
N VAL A 792 34.23 -17.47 -26.38
CA VAL A 792 34.93 -18.67 -26.84
C VAL A 792 35.69 -18.40 -28.13
N GLU A 793 35.12 -17.63 -29.05
CA GLU A 793 35.80 -17.22 -30.28
C GLU A 793 37.00 -16.31 -29.98
N ILE A 794 36.83 -15.32 -29.10
CA ILE A 794 37.91 -14.39 -28.73
C ILE A 794 39.05 -15.12 -28.01
N LEU A 795 38.72 -15.96 -27.02
CA LEU A 795 39.70 -16.69 -26.23
C LEU A 795 40.37 -17.81 -27.04
N GLY A 796 39.65 -18.40 -28.01
CA GLY A 796 40.20 -19.41 -28.91
C GLY A 796 41.19 -18.86 -29.93
N ASN A 797 41.06 -17.58 -30.29
CA ASN A 797 41.89 -16.89 -31.29
C ASN A 797 43.00 -16.01 -30.66
N VAL A 798 43.44 -16.30 -29.43
CA VAL A 798 44.54 -15.56 -28.78
C VAL A 798 45.89 -15.94 -29.40
N GLU A 799 46.60 -14.97 -29.98
CA GLU A 799 47.83 -15.20 -30.74
C GLU A 799 49.05 -15.48 -29.85
N LYS A 800 49.20 -14.74 -28.74
CA LYS A 800 50.41 -14.80 -27.90
C LYS A 800 50.50 -16.04 -27.01
N THR A 801 49.37 -16.45 -26.44
CA THR A 801 49.26 -17.58 -25.53
C THR A 801 48.04 -18.41 -25.92
N PRO A 802 48.08 -19.18 -27.02
CA PRO A 802 46.92 -19.90 -27.50
C PRO A 802 46.45 -20.96 -26.49
N VAL A 803 45.14 -21.16 -26.42
CA VAL A 803 44.53 -22.23 -25.63
C VAL A 803 44.95 -23.58 -26.21
N ARG A 804 45.43 -24.50 -25.37
CA ARG A 804 45.87 -25.83 -25.83
C ARG A 804 44.70 -26.62 -26.44
N ALA A 805 44.95 -27.34 -27.54
CA ALA A 805 43.97 -28.17 -28.24
C ALA A 805 43.15 -29.08 -27.30
N ILE A 806 43.80 -29.76 -26.34
CA ILE A 806 43.12 -30.64 -25.37
C ILE A 806 42.04 -29.93 -24.51
N VAL A 807 42.21 -28.62 -24.27
CA VAL A 807 41.22 -27.82 -23.53
C VAL A 807 40.02 -27.50 -24.42
N ILE A 808 40.28 -27.16 -25.69
CA ILE A 808 39.27 -26.89 -26.72
C ILE A 808 38.43 -28.15 -26.98
N GLU A 809 39.08 -29.31 -27.13
CA GLU A 809 38.41 -30.59 -27.34
C GLU A 809 37.51 -30.99 -26.16
N ARG A 810 37.98 -30.79 -24.92
CA ARG A 810 37.16 -31.02 -23.71
C ARG A 810 35.96 -30.09 -23.64
N ALA A 811 36.14 -28.82 -24.03
CA ALA A 811 35.04 -27.87 -24.09
C ALA A 811 34.01 -28.27 -25.15
N LEU A 812 34.46 -28.66 -26.34
CA LEU A 812 33.62 -29.18 -27.42
C LEU A 812 32.79 -30.37 -26.95
N LEU A 813 33.43 -31.38 -26.35
CA LEU A 813 32.74 -32.57 -25.85
C LEU A 813 31.66 -32.21 -24.81
N LYS A 814 31.99 -31.31 -23.89
CA LYS A 814 31.08 -30.89 -22.82
C LYS A 814 29.93 -30.04 -23.35
N ALA A 815 30.18 -29.12 -24.27
CA ALA A 815 29.18 -28.31 -24.97
C ALA A 815 28.22 -29.19 -25.78
N SER A 816 28.75 -30.19 -26.49
CA SER A 816 27.95 -31.15 -27.26
C SER A 816 27.08 -32.04 -26.38
N LYS A 817 27.55 -32.41 -25.18
CA LYS A 817 26.73 -33.13 -24.20
C LYS A 817 25.62 -32.25 -23.60
N LEU A 818 25.90 -30.98 -23.34
CA LEU A 818 24.94 -30.08 -22.69
C LEU A 818 23.95 -29.43 -23.67
N GLY A 819 24.22 -29.44 -24.97
CA GLY A 819 23.34 -28.85 -25.98
C GLY A 819 23.67 -27.40 -26.33
N HIS A 820 24.91 -26.95 -26.12
CA HIS A 820 25.30 -25.56 -26.35
C HIS A 820 25.65 -25.31 -27.83
N THR A 821 24.65 -25.30 -28.72
CA THR A 821 24.82 -25.24 -30.18
C THR A 821 25.74 -24.11 -30.66
N LYS A 822 25.51 -22.87 -30.20
CA LYS A 822 26.32 -21.71 -30.60
C LYS A 822 27.79 -21.83 -30.18
N VAL A 823 28.06 -22.44 -29.03
CA VAL A 823 29.44 -22.67 -28.56
C VAL A 823 30.11 -23.73 -29.42
N VAL A 824 29.41 -24.81 -29.76
CA VAL A 824 29.93 -25.84 -30.67
C VAL A 824 30.26 -25.23 -32.04
N GLN A 825 29.37 -24.40 -32.59
CA GLN A 825 29.61 -23.65 -33.82
C GLN A 825 30.86 -22.78 -33.71
N SER A 826 30.98 -21.95 -32.67
CA SER A 826 32.16 -21.09 -32.47
C SER A 826 33.47 -21.86 -32.27
N ILE A 827 33.43 -23.04 -31.64
CA ILE A 827 34.62 -23.91 -31.53
C ILE A 827 34.97 -24.51 -32.89
N CYS A 828 33.98 -24.91 -33.70
CA CYS A 828 34.20 -25.47 -35.03
C CYS A 828 34.69 -24.44 -36.06
N THR A 829 34.46 -23.14 -35.82
CA THR A 829 35.02 -22.05 -36.64
C THR A 829 36.47 -21.70 -36.29
N LEU A 830 37.00 -22.21 -35.17
CA LEU A 830 38.43 -22.05 -34.84
C LEU A 830 39.30 -22.82 -35.86
N PRO A 831 40.57 -22.42 -36.07
CA PRO A 831 41.48 -23.09 -37.00
C PRO A 831 41.48 -24.62 -36.83
N SER A 832 41.26 -25.35 -37.94
CA SER A 832 41.04 -26.81 -37.93
C SER A 832 42.19 -27.64 -37.35
N GLU A 833 43.38 -27.05 -37.20
CA GLU A 833 44.56 -27.63 -36.58
C GLU A 833 44.40 -27.82 -35.05
N LEU A 834 43.41 -27.16 -34.43
CA LEU A 834 43.15 -27.19 -32.99
C LEU A 834 42.21 -28.32 -32.55
N LEU A 835 41.55 -29.01 -33.47
CA LEU A 835 40.57 -30.07 -33.18
C LEU A 835 41.01 -31.39 -33.84
N THR A 836 41.20 -32.44 -33.05
CA THR A 836 41.39 -33.77 -33.61
C THR A 836 40.07 -34.33 -34.17
N LYS A 837 40.20 -35.19 -35.19
CA LYS A 837 39.05 -35.92 -35.76
C LYS A 837 38.30 -36.71 -34.67
N GLN A 838 39.01 -37.30 -33.71
CA GLN A 838 38.41 -38.05 -32.62
C GLN A 838 37.51 -37.17 -31.73
N ALA A 839 37.93 -35.93 -31.44
CA ALA A 839 37.11 -35.02 -30.63
C ALA A 839 35.78 -34.66 -31.30
N ILE A 840 35.76 -34.52 -32.64
CA ILE A 840 34.54 -34.29 -33.42
C ILE A 840 33.64 -35.54 -33.41
N GLU A 841 34.24 -36.73 -33.54
CA GLU A 841 33.52 -38.01 -33.45
C GLU A 841 32.86 -38.17 -32.07
N ASP A 842 33.60 -37.96 -30.97
CA ASP A 842 33.08 -38.05 -29.60
C ASP A 842 31.98 -37.01 -29.34
N ALA A 843 32.14 -35.79 -29.86
CA ALA A 843 31.15 -34.71 -29.77
C ALA A 843 29.83 -35.09 -30.45
N LEU A 844 29.89 -35.67 -31.65
CA LEU A 844 28.71 -36.13 -32.38
C LEU A 844 27.99 -37.24 -31.60
N GLU A 845 28.74 -38.22 -31.07
CA GLU A 845 28.18 -39.31 -30.29
C GLU A 845 27.46 -38.79 -29.03
N GLN A 846 28.05 -37.83 -28.30
CA GLN A 846 27.40 -37.22 -27.14
C GLN A 846 26.14 -36.44 -27.52
N ALA A 847 26.19 -35.64 -28.59
CA ALA A 847 25.04 -34.87 -29.06
C ALA A 847 23.88 -35.79 -29.48
N ALA A 848 24.19 -36.87 -30.21
CA ALA A 848 23.22 -37.88 -30.62
C ALA A 848 22.62 -38.64 -29.43
N ALA A 849 23.43 -38.97 -28.41
CA ALA A 849 22.95 -39.61 -27.18
C ALA A 849 21.96 -38.74 -26.40
N GLN A 850 22.19 -37.42 -26.38
CA GLN A 850 21.35 -36.48 -25.64
C GLN A 850 20.16 -35.97 -26.47
N GLY A 851 20.23 -36.08 -27.80
CA GLY A 851 19.16 -35.69 -28.71
C GLY A 851 19.26 -34.25 -29.23
N HIS A 852 20.45 -33.65 -29.18
CA HIS A 852 20.69 -32.27 -29.58
C HIS A 852 20.84 -32.17 -31.10
N LEU A 853 19.70 -32.11 -31.80
CA LEU A 853 19.63 -32.12 -33.26
C LEU A 853 20.50 -31.03 -33.90
N ASP A 854 20.43 -29.81 -33.40
CA ASP A 854 21.14 -28.67 -34.02
C ASP A 854 22.67 -28.83 -34.01
N ILE A 855 23.20 -29.51 -32.99
CA ILE A 855 24.64 -29.86 -32.92
C ILE A 855 24.94 -31.01 -33.87
N VAL A 856 24.08 -32.04 -33.90
CA VAL A 856 24.24 -33.16 -34.82
C VAL A 856 24.20 -32.66 -36.26
N SER A 857 23.31 -31.74 -36.60
CA SER A 857 23.24 -31.17 -37.95
C SER A 857 24.47 -30.35 -38.27
N CYS A 858 24.88 -29.46 -37.38
CA CYS A 858 26.08 -28.63 -37.56
C CYS A 858 27.37 -29.46 -37.76
N LEU A 859 27.56 -30.53 -36.97
CA LEU A 859 28.73 -31.41 -37.11
C LEU A 859 28.67 -32.30 -38.36
N CYS A 860 27.48 -32.55 -38.91
CA CYS A 860 27.27 -33.36 -40.12
C CYS A 860 27.21 -32.55 -41.42
N GLU A 861 27.24 -31.22 -41.34
CA GLU A 861 27.26 -30.35 -42.51
C GLU A 861 28.56 -30.52 -43.33
N PRO A 862 28.47 -30.48 -44.68
CA PRO A 862 29.60 -30.80 -45.55
C PRO A 862 30.76 -29.80 -45.47
N GLU A 863 30.51 -28.58 -45.01
CA GLU A 863 31.51 -27.51 -44.88
C GLU A 863 32.39 -27.65 -43.62
N THR A 864 31.91 -28.30 -42.56
CA THR A 864 32.60 -28.39 -41.27
C THR A 864 33.50 -29.62 -41.17
N THR A 865 33.06 -30.79 -41.64
CA THR A 865 33.88 -32.00 -41.61
C THR A 865 33.37 -33.10 -42.54
N ARG A 866 34.24 -33.70 -43.37
CA ARG A 866 33.92 -34.99 -44.04
C ARG A 866 33.95 -36.11 -43.00
N LEU A 867 32.82 -36.33 -42.31
CA LEU A 867 32.67 -37.43 -41.37
C LEU A 867 32.71 -38.79 -42.11
N ARG A 868 33.36 -39.78 -41.50
CA ARG A 868 33.40 -41.14 -42.06
C ARG A 868 32.07 -41.84 -41.79
N GLN A 869 31.65 -42.72 -42.71
CA GLN A 869 30.43 -43.54 -42.56
C GLN A 869 30.29 -44.27 -41.21
N PRO A 870 31.36 -44.80 -40.58
CA PRO A 870 31.25 -45.43 -39.25
C PRO A 870 30.77 -44.48 -38.15
N VAL A 871 31.10 -43.19 -38.24
CA VAL A 871 30.77 -42.16 -37.26
C VAL A 871 29.29 -41.80 -37.34
N ILE A 872 28.78 -41.56 -38.56
CA ILE A 872 27.34 -41.38 -38.83
C ILE A 872 26.56 -42.60 -38.36
N ASN A 873 27.07 -43.79 -38.65
CA ASN A 873 26.43 -45.03 -38.23
C ASN A 873 26.39 -45.18 -36.70
N SER A 874 27.47 -44.79 -36.01
CA SER A 874 27.55 -44.79 -34.54
C SER A 874 26.56 -43.80 -33.95
N GLY A 875 26.54 -42.56 -34.45
CA GLY A 875 25.62 -41.50 -34.02
C GLY A 875 24.15 -41.90 -34.15
N MET A 876 23.75 -42.45 -35.30
CA MET A 876 22.38 -42.94 -35.50
C MET A 876 22.05 -44.10 -34.56
N LYS A 877 22.96 -45.06 -34.39
CA LYS A 877 22.77 -46.19 -33.47
C LYS A 877 22.56 -45.70 -32.04
N ILE A 878 23.37 -44.76 -31.59
CA ILE A 878 23.29 -44.14 -30.26
C ILE A 878 21.96 -43.40 -30.10
N ALA A 879 21.53 -42.63 -31.11
CA ALA A 879 20.25 -41.92 -31.09
C ALA A 879 19.05 -42.87 -30.93
N VAL A 880 19.06 -44.01 -31.64
CA VAL A 880 18.04 -45.06 -31.50
C VAL A 880 18.12 -45.71 -30.13
N GLN A 881 19.33 -46.05 -29.66
CA GLN A 881 19.52 -46.57 -28.31
C GLN A 881 18.97 -45.65 -27.23
N ALA A 882 19.17 -44.33 -27.37
CA ALA A 882 18.72 -43.31 -26.44
C ALA A 882 17.27 -42.85 -26.67
N GLY A 883 16.61 -43.29 -27.76
CA GLY A 883 15.23 -42.94 -28.06
C GLY A 883 15.01 -41.52 -28.60
N LYS A 884 15.99 -40.96 -29.31
CA LYS A 884 15.98 -39.57 -29.79
C LYS A 884 15.43 -39.46 -31.21
N LEU A 885 14.10 -39.38 -31.33
CA LEU A 885 13.38 -39.39 -32.62
C LEU A 885 13.84 -38.29 -33.60
N SER A 886 14.02 -37.05 -33.13
CA SER A 886 14.41 -35.91 -33.98
C SER A 886 15.75 -36.15 -34.69
N VAL A 887 16.74 -36.67 -33.96
CA VAL A 887 18.06 -37.02 -34.49
C VAL A 887 17.97 -38.20 -35.46
N VAL A 888 17.14 -39.21 -35.16
CA VAL A 888 16.93 -40.34 -36.07
C VAL A 888 16.26 -39.89 -37.38
N ASN A 889 15.24 -39.03 -37.29
CA ASN A 889 14.59 -38.45 -38.48
C ASN A 889 15.61 -37.70 -39.34
N TYR A 890 16.49 -36.92 -38.71
CA TYR A 890 17.55 -36.21 -39.41
C TYR A 890 18.51 -37.15 -40.13
N PHE A 891 19.06 -38.17 -39.45
CA PHE A 891 19.90 -39.18 -40.10
C PHE A 891 19.16 -39.92 -41.23
N CYS A 892 17.88 -40.25 -41.06
CA CYS A 892 17.06 -40.86 -42.11
C CYS A 892 16.81 -39.93 -43.30
N SER A 893 16.80 -38.61 -43.09
CA SER A 893 16.63 -37.61 -44.15
C SER A 893 17.92 -37.30 -44.92
N MET A 894 19.09 -37.71 -44.41
CA MET A 894 20.37 -37.43 -45.06
C MET A 894 20.49 -38.11 -46.43
N THR A 895 20.98 -37.35 -47.41
CA THR A 895 21.25 -37.81 -48.77
C THR A 895 22.75 -37.86 -49.08
N GLY A 896 23.13 -38.53 -50.17
CA GLY A 896 24.54 -38.56 -50.63
C GLY A 896 25.44 -39.49 -49.82
N SER A 897 26.69 -39.07 -49.57
CA SER A 897 27.72 -39.87 -48.88
C SER A 897 27.50 -40.01 -47.37
N ASN A 898 26.62 -39.21 -46.78
CA ASN A 898 26.35 -39.21 -45.33
C ASN A 898 25.08 -40.00 -44.98
N LYS A 899 24.46 -40.72 -45.94
CA LYS A 899 23.27 -41.54 -45.66
C LYS A 899 23.61 -42.75 -44.79
N PRO A 900 22.76 -43.16 -43.84
CA PRO A 900 22.93 -44.40 -43.09
C PRO A 900 23.07 -45.63 -43.99
N THR A 901 23.92 -46.58 -43.61
CA THR A 901 24.04 -47.83 -44.39
C THR A 901 22.80 -48.73 -44.25
N PRO A 902 22.41 -49.50 -45.28
CA PRO A 902 21.25 -50.41 -45.20
C PRO A 902 21.32 -51.40 -44.03
N ARG A 903 22.52 -51.95 -43.74
CA ARG A 903 22.73 -52.84 -42.59
C ARG A 903 22.42 -52.16 -41.26
N LEU A 904 22.73 -50.87 -41.13
CA LEU A 904 22.42 -50.11 -39.93
C LEU A 904 20.91 -49.86 -39.80
N ILE A 905 20.23 -49.54 -40.91
CA ILE A 905 18.77 -49.36 -40.93
C ILE A 905 18.08 -50.63 -40.42
N ASP A 906 18.48 -51.81 -40.90
CA ASP A 906 17.97 -53.09 -40.43
C ASP A 906 18.20 -53.28 -38.92
N GLN A 907 19.43 -53.05 -38.46
CA GLN A 907 19.79 -53.19 -37.05
C GLN A 907 19.02 -52.22 -36.15
N THR A 908 18.88 -50.97 -36.58
CA THR A 908 18.21 -49.93 -35.81
C THR A 908 16.69 -50.09 -35.80
N LEU A 909 16.08 -50.58 -36.89
CA LEU A 909 14.67 -50.97 -36.94
C LEU A 909 14.37 -52.09 -35.94
N VAL A 910 15.15 -53.17 -35.96
CA VAL A 910 15.00 -54.30 -35.01
C VAL A 910 15.23 -53.83 -33.57
N MET A 911 16.18 -52.91 -33.35
CA MET A 911 16.44 -52.34 -32.04
C MET A 911 15.28 -51.47 -31.52
N ALA A 912 14.69 -50.64 -32.38
CA ALA A 912 13.51 -49.85 -32.06
C ALA A 912 12.32 -50.76 -31.71
N ALA A 913 12.15 -51.86 -32.46
CA ALA A 913 11.14 -52.87 -32.17
C ALA A 913 11.36 -53.53 -30.80
N LYS A 914 12.60 -53.96 -30.51
CA LYS A 914 12.99 -54.56 -29.22
C LYS A 914 12.68 -53.65 -28.04
N LYS A 915 12.96 -52.36 -28.18
CA LYS A 915 12.77 -51.36 -27.12
C LYS A 915 11.33 -50.83 -27.05
N GLY A 916 10.46 -51.15 -28.00
CA GLY A 916 9.09 -50.64 -28.05
C GLY A 916 8.99 -49.16 -28.47
N GLN A 917 9.99 -48.63 -29.20
CA GLN A 917 10.04 -47.23 -29.62
C GLN A 917 9.20 -47.01 -30.89
N THR A 918 7.87 -46.97 -30.77
CA THR A 918 6.95 -46.96 -31.90
C THR A 918 7.18 -45.80 -32.88
N ALA A 919 7.43 -44.58 -32.40
CA ALA A 919 7.65 -43.43 -33.29
C ALA A 919 8.97 -43.54 -34.10
N ILE A 920 10.04 -44.03 -33.47
CA ILE A 920 11.33 -44.27 -34.13
C ILE A 920 11.20 -45.43 -35.12
N PHE A 921 10.51 -46.48 -34.70
CA PHE A 921 10.20 -47.61 -35.57
C PHE A 921 9.47 -47.14 -36.83
N ARG A 922 8.41 -46.33 -36.68
CA ARG A 922 7.67 -45.75 -37.80
C ARG A 922 8.55 -44.91 -38.70
N SER A 923 9.39 -44.03 -38.15
CA SER A 923 10.28 -43.19 -38.94
C SER A 923 11.31 -43.99 -39.74
N ILE A 924 11.96 -44.98 -39.12
CA ILE A 924 12.94 -45.84 -39.81
C ILE A 924 12.24 -46.68 -40.88
N HIS A 925 11.04 -47.21 -40.55
CA HIS A 925 10.25 -48.00 -41.48
C HIS A 925 9.77 -47.19 -42.69
N SER A 926 9.33 -45.95 -42.48
CA SER A 926 8.89 -45.04 -43.54
C SER A 926 10.03 -44.30 -44.25
N ASN A 927 11.29 -44.69 -44.02
CA ASN A 927 12.43 -44.05 -44.66
C ASN A 927 12.52 -44.45 -46.15
N HIS A 928 12.20 -43.53 -47.05
CA HIS A 928 12.29 -43.74 -48.49
C HIS A 928 13.73 -43.72 -49.05
N GLN A 929 14.67 -43.08 -48.37
CA GLN A 929 16.06 -42.96 -48.83
C GLN A 929 16.81 -44.28 -48.70
N THR A 930 16.58 -44.98 -47.58
CA THR A 930 17.15 -46.30 -47.30
C THR A 930 16.10 -47.15 -46.59
N PRO A 931 15.22 -47.84 -47.33
CA PRO A 931 14.17 -48.66 -46.73
C PRO A 931 14.78 -49.88 -46.03
N PRO A 932 14.18 -50.35 -44.92
CA PRO A 932 14.62 -51.56 -44.26
C PRO A 932 14.40 -52.81 -45.12
N GLY A 933 15.27 -53.79 -44.95
CA GLY A 933 15.16 -55.10 -45.57
C GLY A 933 14.01 -55.92 -44.98
N LYS A 934 13.39 -56.76 -45.82
CA LYS A 934 12.29 -57.66 -45.44
C LYS A 934 12.60 -58.49 -44.19
N HIS A 935 13.81 -59.04 -44.10
CA HIS A 935 14.22 -59.84 -42.96
C HIS A 935 14.20 -59.07 -41.63
N ALA A 936 14.59 -57.79 -41.64
CA ALA A 936 14.55 -56.94 -40.44
C ALA A 936 13.11 -56.64 -40.01
N ILE A 937 12.20 -56.43 -40.97
CA ILE A 937 10.76 -56.26 -40.71
C ILE A 937 10.16 -57.53 -40.11
N GLU A 938 10.48 -58.70 -40.66
CA GLU A 938 10.08 -60.01 -40.10
C GLU A 938 10.57 -60.22 -38.67
N GLN A 939 11.83 -59.92 -38.42
CA GLN A 939 12.39 -59.99 -37.07
C GLN A 939 11.69 -59.02 -36.13
N ALA A 940 11.44 -57.78 -36.57
CA ALA A 940 10.72 -56.78 -35.78
C ALA A 940 9.28 -57.21 -35.47
N PHE A 941 8.58 -57.82 -36.43
CA PHE A 941 7.23 -58.37 -36.26
C PHE A 941 7.21 -59.47 -35.19
N GLN A 942 8.11 -60.44 -35.28
CA GLN A 942 8.23 -61.50 -34.27
C GLN A 942 8.65 -60.96 -32.90
N LEU A 943 9.51 -59.96 -32.87
CA LEU A 943 9.96 -59.34 -31.63
C LEU A 943 8.85 -58.53 -30.96
N ALA A 944 8.02 -57.83 -31.74
CA ALA A 944 6.83 -57.13 -31.24
C ALA A 944 5.83 -58.12 -30.62
N ILE A 945 5.64 -59.29 -31.24
CA ILE A 945 4.78 -60.37 -30.72
C ILE A 945 5.33 -60.96 -29.42
N THR A 946 6.61 -61.29 -29.38
CA THR A 946 7.20 -61.97 -28.22
C THR A 946 7.40 -61.04 -27.02
N THR A 947 7.62 -59.74 -27.26
CA THR A 947 7.87 -58.73 -26.21
C THR A 947 6.67 -57.85 -25.88
N GLY A 948 5.49 -58.12 -26.47
CA GLY A 948 4.25 -57.44 -26.12
C GLY A 948 4.11 -56.02 -26.68
N LYS A 949 4.75 -55.67 -27.81
CA LYS A 949 4.72 -54.30 -28.36
C LYS A 949 3.57 -54.10 -29.32
N LEU A 950 2.35 -54.10 -28.78
CA LEU A 950 1.10 -53.96 -29.55
C LEU A 950 1.10 -52.77 -30.53
N PRO A 951 1.56 -51.54 -30.20
CA PRO A 951 1.51 -50.42 -31.14
C PRO A 951 2.42 -50.55 -32.38
N ILE A 952 3.50 -51.34 -32.28
CA ILE A 952 4.38 -51.65 -33.42
C ILE A 952 3.76 -52.75 -34.26
N LEU A 953 3.18 -53.76 -33.60
CA LEU A 953 2.45 -54.83 -34.27
C LEU A 953 1.25 -54.29 -35.04
N ASP A 954 0.44 -53.45 -34.41
CA ASP A 954 -0.71 -52.77 -35.04
C ASP A 954 -0.27 -51.91 -36.24
N TYR A 955 0.81 -51.14 -36.09
CA TYR A 955 1.36 -50.35 -37.21
C TYR A 955 1.79 -51.24 -38.39
N LEU A 956 2.55 -52.31 -38.13
CA LEU A 956 2.95 -53.26 -39.18
C LEU A 956 1.74 -53.94 -39.83
N CYS A 957 0.72 -54.31 -39.04
CA CYS A 957 -0.48 -54.95 -39.55
C CYS A 957 -1.34 -54.05 -40.43
N ARG A 958 -1.33 -52.73 -40.20
CA ARG A 958 -2.17 -51.76 -40.93
C ARG A 958 -1.46 -51.09 -42.10
N HIS A 959 -0.16 -50.82 -41.97
CA HIS A 959 0.59 -50.04 -42.97
C HIS A 959 1.39 -50.88 -43.95
N ASP A 960 1.72 -52.11 -43.57
CA ASP A 960 2.57 -52.95 -44.40
C ASP A 960 1.70 -53.91 -45.21
N MET A 961 1.81 -53.81 -46.53
CA MET A 961 1.46 -54.90 -47.46
C MET A 961 2.47 -56.05 -47.35
N TYR A 962 3.08 -56.23 -46.17
CA TYR A 962 3.58 -57.50 -45.71
C TYR A 962 2.39 -58.44 -45.75
N GLY A 963 2.28 -59.25 -46.81
CA GLY A 963 1.18 -60.18 -47.03
C GLY A 963 0.92 -61.01 -45.77
N LEU A 964 0.03 -60.50 -44.92
CA LEU A 964 -0.48 -61.12 -43.72
C LEU A 964 -1.41 -62.21 -44.22
N ASN A 965 -0.81 -63.35 -44.50
CA ASN A 965 -1.57 -64.54 -44.82
C ASN A 965 -2.00 -65.22 -43.53
N GLN A 966 -3.01 -66.08 -43.64
CA GLN A 966 -3.55 -66.85 -42.53
C GLN A 966 -2.44 -67.57 -41.73
N SER A 967 -1.42 -68.08 -42.42
CA SER A 967 -0.28 -68.78 -41.80
C SER A 967 0.52 -67.89 -40.84
N LYS A 968 0.80 -66.64 -41.20
CA LYS A 968 1.53 -65.70 -40.33
C LYS A 968 0.73 -65.30 -39.10
N ILE A 969 -0.58 -65.10 -39.24
CA ILE A 969 -1.47 -64.76 -38.12
C ILE A 969 -1.62 -65.96 -37.17
N ASP A 970 -1.77 -67.16 -37.73
CA ASP A 970 -1.80 -68.41 -36.97
C ASP A 970 -0.49 -68.62 -36.18
N GLN A 971 0.66 -68.38 -36.81
CA GLN A 971 1.97 -68.43 -36.15
C GLN A 971 2.15 -67.32 -35.10
N ALA A 972 1.64 -66.11 -35.37
CA ALA A 972 1.67 -64.98 -34.44
C ALA A 972 0.85 -65.28 -33.18
N LEU A 973 -0.35 -65.85 -33.33
CA LEU A 973 -1.20 -66.27 -32.20
C LEU A 973 -0.47 -67.31 -31.34
N ILE A 974 0.11 -68.34 -31.96
CA ILE A 974 0.86 -69.38 -31.23
C ILE A 974 2.06 -68.76 -30.50
N SER A 975 2.77 -67.81 -31.12
CA SER A 975 3.93 -67.15 -30.52
C SER A 975 3.56 -66.20 -29.39
N ALA A 976 2.43 -65.49 -29.50
CA ALA A 976 1.88 -64.63 -28.46
C ALA A 976 1.47 -65.44 -27.21
N VAL A 977 0.78 -66.57 -27.41
CA VAL A 977 0.42 -67.50 -26.32
C VAL A 977 1.66 -68.10 -25.66
N LYS A 978 2.65 -68.54 -26.45
CA LYS A 978 3.93 -69.04 -25.93
C LYS A 978 4.65 -68.00 -25.07
N SER A 979 4.57 -66.72 -25.48
CA SER A 979 5.26 -65.61 -24.81
C SER A 979 4.42 -64.93 -23.73
N LYS A 980 3.23 -65.48 -23.41
CA LYS A 980 2.28 -64.96 -22.41
C LYS A 980 1.80 -63.52 -22.67
N GLN A 981 1.65 -63.13 -23.94
CA GLN A 981 1.27 -61.78 -24.34
C GLN A 981 -0.25 -61.67 -24.58
N LEU A 982 -1.03 -61.56 -23.49
CA LEU A 982 -2.50 -61.55 -23.49
C LEU A 982 -3.10 -60.47 -24.41
N GLU A 983 -2.60 -59.24 -24.34
CA GLU A 983 -3.08 -58.12 -25.15
C GLU A 983 -2.93 -58.37 -26.65
N ILE A 984 -1.84 -59.02 -27.06
CA ILE A 984 -1.62 -59.37 -28.47
C ILE A 984 -2.57 -60.48 -28.90
N VAL A 985 -2.88 -61.45 -28.02
CA VAL A 985 -3.85 -62.49 -28.32
C VAL A 985 -5.24 -61.90 -28.54
N TYR A 986 -5.68 -60.96 -27.69
CA TYR A 986 -6.95 -60.25 -27.89
C TYR A 986 -6.94 -59.45 -29.20
N TYR A 987 -5.88 -58.70 -29.46
CA TYR A 987 -5.76 -57.93 -30.70
C TYR A 987 -5.85 -58.81 -31.96
N LEU A 988 -5.11 -59.93 -31.99
CA LEU A 988 -5.14 -60.85 -33.13
C LEU A 988 -6.52 -61.51 -33.31
N CYS A 989 -7.26 -61.77 -32.24
CA CYS A 989 -8.57 -62.43 -32.30
C CYS A 989 -9.75 -61.48 -32.57
N GLU A 990 -9.65 -60.20 -32.21
CA GLU A 990 -10.79 -59.28 -32.20
C GLU A 990 -10.63 -58.07 -33.10
N SER A 991 -9.40 -57.60 -33.33
CA SER A 991 -9.15 -56.30 -33.98
C SER A 991 -8.68 -56.39 -35.42
N LEU A 992 -8.22 -57.56 -35.88
CA LEU A 992 -7.78 -57.78 -37.26
C LEU A 992 -8.91 -58.30 -38.16
N GLU A 993 -8.93 -57.87 -39.42
CA GLU A 993 -9.88 -58.36 -40.44
C GLU A 993 -9.71 -59.86 -40.71
N ILE A 994 -8.47 -60.37 -40.66
CA ILE A 994 -8.16 -61.78 -40.79
C ILE A 994 -8.02 -62.39 -39.40
N THR A 995 -9.04 -63.11 -38.96
CA THR A 995 -9.02 -63.80 -37.66
C THR A 995 -8.24 -65.13 -37.74
N PRO A 996 -7.60 -65.59 -36.64
CA PRO A 996 -6.88 -66.85 -36.60
C PRO A 996 -7.74 -68.06 -36.98
N SER A 997 -7.14 -69.06 -37.61
CA SER A 997 -7.86 -70.24 -38.08
C SER A 997 -8.30 -71.12 -36.92
N ARG A 998 -9.35 -71.92 -37.13
CA ARG A 998 -9.84 -72.87 -36.10
C ARG A 998 -8.75 -73.84 -35.64
N ASN A 999 -7.85 -74.25 -36.54
CA ASN A 999 -6.72 -75.11 -36.20
C ASN A 999 -5.71 -74.37 -35.30
N ALA A 1000 -5.41 -73.11 -35.61
CA ALA A 1000 -4.53 -72.30 -34.78
C ALA A 1000 -5.12 -71.98 -33.41
N LEU A 1001 -6.43 -71.68 -33.31
CA LEU A 1001 -7.13 -71.50 -32.05
C LEU A 1001 -7.08 -72.76 -31.18
N ARG A 1002 -7.25 -73.95 -31.77
CA ARG A 1002 -7.12 -75.23 -31.04
C ARG A 1002 -5.70 -75.46 -30.51
N VAL A 1003 -4.68 -75.18 -31.34
CA VAL A 1003 -3.27 -75.27 -30.93
C VAL A 1003 -2.91 -74.21 -29.88
N ALA A 1004 -3.50 -73.02 -29.97
CA ALA A 1004 -3.35 -71.95 -28.99
C ALA A 1004 -3.99 -72.33 -27.64
N VAL A 1005 -5.18 -72.94 -27.63
CA VAL A 1005 -5.81 -73.48 -26.41
C VAL A 1005 -4.94 -74.55 -25.76
N SER A 1006 -4.45 -75.53 -26.53
CA SER A 1006 -3.60 -76.58 -25.95
C SER A 1006 -2.29 -76.01 -25.40
N LYS A 1007 -1.72 -75.00 -26.07
CA LYS A 1007 -0.50 -74.34 -25.61
C LYS A 1007 -0.72 -73.42 -24.41
N ALA A 1008 -1.87 -72.77 -24.29
CA ALA A 1008 -2.25 -71.96 -23.13
C ALA A 1008 -2.43 -72.85 -21.88
N ILE A 1009 -3.07 -74.01 -22.04
CA ILE A 1009 -3.20 -75.02 -20.98
C ILE A 1009 -1.83 -75.56 -20.58
N SER A 1010 -0.98 -75.93 -21.55
CA SER A 1010 0.37 -76.44 -21.24
C SER A 1010 1.31 -75.41 -20.62
N SER A 1011 0.91 -74.14 -20.54
CA SER A 1011 1.75 -73.03 -20.05
C SER A 1011 1.13 -72.31 -18.84
N ASP A 1012 0.15 -72.95 -18.17
CA ASP A 1012 -0.63 -72.46 -17.02
C ASP A 1012 -1.32 -71.10 -17.24
N GLN A 1013 -1.93 -70.89 -18.41
CA GLN A 1013 -2.72 -69.69 -18.73
C GLN A 1013 -4.22 -70.03 -18.80
N SER A 1014 -4.82 -70.34 -17.65
CA SER A 1014 -6.21 -70.85 -17.56
C SER A 1014 -7.24 -69.88 -18.12
N GLU A 1015 -7.18 -68.60 -17.75
CA GLU A 1015 -8.11 -67.56 -18.22
C GLU A 1015 -8.01 -67.35 -19.74
N LEU A 1016 -6.79 -67.36 -20.30
CA LEU A 1016 -6.57 -67.26 -21.74
C LEU A 1016 -7.09 -68.49 -22.49
N ALA A 1017 -6.93 -69.68 -21.91
CA ALA A 1017 -7.43 -70.91 -22.48
C ALA A 1017 -8.97 -70.95 -22.49
N ASP A 1018 -9.62 -70.41 -21.47
CA ASP A 1018 -11.08 -70.28 -21.39
C ASP A 1018 -11.60 -69.26 -22.42
N TYR A 1019 -10.93 -68.11 -22.55
CA TYR A 1019 -11.23 -67.12 -23.58
C TYR A 1019 -11.12 -67.71 -25.00
N LEU A 1020 -9.99 -68.36 -25.32
CA LEU A 1020 -9.79 -68.98 -26.64
C LEU A 1020 -10.77 -70.14 -26.91
N ARG A 1021 -11.22 -70.86 -25.87
CA ARG A 1021 -12.27 -71.89 -25.98
C ARG A 1021 -13.64 -71.30 -26.30
N SER A 1022 -14.02 -70.20 -25.66
CA SER A 1022 -15.32 -69.55 -25.92
C SER A 1022 -15.46 -69.08 -27.38
N ARG A 1023 -14.37 -68.61 -27.99
CA ARG A 1023 -14.32 -68.17 -29.40
C ARG A 1023 -14.30 -69.30 -30.42
N ALA A 1024 -13.84 -70.50 -30.04
CA ALA A 1024 -13.88 -71.66 -30.93
C ALA A 1024 -15.31 -72.24 -31.12
N SER A 1025 -16.31 -71.74 -30.38
CA SER A 1025 -17.59 -72.43 -30.14
C SER A 1025 -18.91 -71.68 -30.46
N SER A 1026 -18.95 -70.43 -30.96
CA SER A 1026 -20.24 -69.69 -31.16
C SER A 1026 -20.52 -69.20 -32.61
N LYS A 1027 -21.79 -69.32 -33.04
CA LYS A 1027 -22.41 -68.81 -34.30
C LYS A 1027 -23.70 -68.04 -33.96
N SER A 1028 -23.82 -66.79 -34.45
CA SER A 1028 -24.99 -66.00 -34.97
C SER A 1028 -26.38 -66.08 -34.30
N LYS A 1029 -27.29 -65.08 -34.20
CA LYS A 1029 -27.55 -63.77 -34.84
C LYS A 1029 -28.91 -63.22 -34.32
N LEU A 1030 -29.14 -61.89 -34.42
CA LEU A 1030 -30.44 -61.13 -34.60
C LEU A 1030 -31.50 -61.14 -33.46
N THR A 1031 -32.40 -60.16 -33.25
CA THR A 1031 -32.60 -58.68 -33.32
C THR A 1031 -34.10 -58.44 -33.01
N ASP A 1032 -34.48 -57.21 -32.63
CA ASP A 1032 -35.75 -56.48 -32.92
C ASP A 1032 -36.28 -55.71 -31.67
N THR A 1033 -36.08 -54.39 -31.52
CA THR A 1033 -36.65 -53.15 -32.16
C THR A 1033 -37.96 -52.65 -31.49
N THR A 1034 -37.89 -51.59 -30.65
CA THR A 1034 -38.22 -50.13 -30.86
C THR A 1034 -39.68 -49.78 -30.54
N VAL A 1035 -40.07 -48.62 -29.96
CA VAL A 1035 -39.94 -47.20 -30.41
C VAL A 1035 -40.25 -46.27 -29.21
N ASP A 1036 -39.32 -45.37 -28.80
CA ASP A 1036 -39.24 -43.88 -28.96
C ASP A 1036 -40.32 -43.07 -28.19
N GLU A 1037 -40.10 -41.86 -27.64
CA GLU A 1037 -39.21 -40.68 -27.88
C GLU A 1037 -39.04 -39.95 -26.51
N MET A 1038 -38.17 -38.97 -26.24
CA MET A 1038 -36.96 -38.31 -26.78
C MET A 1038 -36.50 -37.35 -25.66
N ASP A 1039 -35.21 -37.33 -25.33
CA ASP A 1039 -34.38 -36.10 -25.28
C ASP A 1039 -32.94 -36.42 -24.86
N SER A 1040 -32.02 -35.73 -25.53
CA SER A 1040 -30.55 -35.79 -25.43
C SER A 1040 -30.02 -34.54 -24.69
N PRO A 1041 -28.74 -34.10 -24.72
CA PRO A 1041 -27.44 -34.77 -25.01
C PRO A 1041 -26.32 -34.38 -24.00
N CYS A 1042 -25.14 -35.00 -24.10
CA CYS A 1042 -23.88 -34.22 -24.03
C CYS A 1042 -22.76 -34.88 -24.85
N GLU A 1043 -22.22 -34.09 -25.78
CA GLU A 1043 -21.21 -34.29 -26.85
C GLU A 1043 -19.83 -34.76 -26.33
N ILE A 1044 -18.93 -35.45 -27.04
CA ILE A 1044 -18.29 -35.32 -28.38
C ILE A 1044 -17.69 -33.94 -28.72
N GLY A 1045 -16.47 -33.73 -28.22
CA GLY A 1045 -15.26 -33.39 -28.99
C GLY A 1045 -15.33 -32.46 -30.22
N LYS A 1046 -14.56 -31.36 -30.13
CA LYS A 1046 -13.29 -31.15 -30.86
C LYS A 1046 -12.68 -29.81 -30.43
N GLN A 1047 -11.39 -29.80 -30.09
CA GLN A 1047 -10.33 -29.24 -30.93
C GLN A 1047 -8.99 -29.25 -30.18
N LEU A 1048 -7.98 -29.77 -30.87
CA LEU A 1048 -6.58 -29.76 -30.45
C LEU A 1048 -6.05 -28.33 -30.43
N ALA A 1049 -5.62 -27.88 -29.26
CA ALA A 1049 -4.54 -26.92 -29.12
C ALA A 1049 -3.70 -27.31 -27.91
N THR A 1050 -2.38 -27.28 -28.11
CA THR A 1050 -1.35 -27.11 -27.07
C THR A 1050 -1.06 -28.31 -26.15
N ASN A 1051 -0.33 -29.28 -26.72
CA ASN A 1051 1.05 -29.60 -26.34
C ASN A 1051 1.57 -29.03 -24.99
N GLY A 1052 2.04 -29.88 -24.07
CA GLY A 1052 2.97 -29.40 -23.04
C GLY A 1052 3.28 -30.25 -21.80
N LEU A 1053 3.92 -31.42 -21.97
CA LEU A 1053 5.01 -31.92 -21.11
C LEU A 1053 4.77 -32.18 -19.59
N PHE A 1054 4.46 -33.45 -19.29
CA PHE A 1054 5.15 -34.26 -18.26
C PHE A 1054 6.69 -34.01 -18.24
N LYS A 1055 7.51 -34.21 -17.19
CA LYS A 1055 7.44 -35.12 -16.03
C LYS A 1055 8.68 -34.94 -15.11
N TYR A 1056 8.44 -35.07 -13.80
CA TYR A 1056 9.16 -35.93 -12.83
C TYR A 1056 10.58 -35.65 -12.27
N LYS A 1057 10.59 -35.69 -10.92
CA LYS A 1057 11.64 -36.11 -9.97
C LYS A 1057 12.50 -37.30 -10.43
N ARG A 1058 13.76 -37.41 -9.93
CA ARG A 1058 14.15 -38.33 -8.82
C ARG A 1058 15.68 -38.36 -8.52
N LYS A 1059 16.04 -38.35 -7.22
CA LYS A 1059 16.81 -39.39 -6.47
C LYS A 1059 18.34 -39.16 -6.44
N ASP A 1060 19.14 -39.56 -5.45
CA ASP A 1060 19.09 -40.53 -4.31
C ASP A 1060 19.91 -39.89 -3.12
N ASP A 1061 19.99 -40.39 -1.87
CA ASP A 1061 20.55 -41.69 -1.49
C ASP A 1061 20.51 -41.98 0.03
N LYS A 1062 20.60 -43.30 0.34
CA LYS A 1062 20.86 -44.00 1.62
C LYS A 1062 19.70 -44.46 2.51
N GLU A 1063 19.42 -45.75 2.37
CA GLU A 1063 18.91 -46.71 3.38
C GLU A 1063 20.08 -47.22 4.29
N PRO A 1064 19.88 -48.04 5.36
CA PRO A 1064 18.68 -48.82 5.69
C PRO A 1064 18.27 -48.89 7.20
N SER A 1065 17.10 -49.50 7.40
CA SER A 1065 16.76 -50.56 8.39
C SER A 1065 15.96 -50.24 9.67
N LEU A 1066 14.82 -50.95 9.75
CA LEU A 1066 14.18 -51.62 10.89
C LEU A 1066 13.15 -50.87 11.76
N LEU A 1067 11.90 -51.34 11.56
CA LEU A 1067 10.93 -51.82 12.56
C LEU A 1067 10.13 -50.84 13.43
N LEU A 1068 8.83 -51.20 13.50
CA LEU A 1068 7.84 -51.02 14.56
C LEU A 1068 6.94 -49.76 14.52
N ASN A 1069 5.73 -49.97 14.01
CA ASN A 1069 4.44 -49.51 14.59
C ASN A 1069 4.40 -49.74 16.14
N PRO A 1070 3.35 -49.31 16.86
CA PRO A 1070 2.81 -47.95 17.05
C PRO A 1070 2.61 -47.66 18.57
N SER A 1071 2.50 -46.40 19.00
CA SER A 1071 1.63 -45.94 20.12
C SER A 1071 2.00 -44.53 20.59
N LEU A 1072 0.93 -43.77 20.89
CA LEU A 1072 0.80 -42.40 21.41
C LEU A 1072 0.83 -41.27 20.37
#